data_AF-Q9X2D1-F1
#
_entry.id   AF-Q9X2D1-F1
#
_cell.length_a   1.000
_cell.length_b   1.000
_cell.length_c   1.000
_cell.angle_alpha   90.00
_cell.angle_beta   90.00
_cell.angle_gamma   90.00
#
_symmetry.space_group_name_H-M   'P 1'
#
loop_
_entity.id
_entity.type
_entity.pdbx_description
1 polymer ?
#
loop_
_entity_poly.entity_id
_entity_poly.type
_entity_poly.pdbx_seq_one_letter_code
_entity_poly.pdbx_strand_id
1 'polypeptide(L)'
;MKDREELVVGALLHDIGKVVRRAGDDRRHQIAGYDFTNKVKKFAVIQDYIHYHHEKDLLKKSLENEKVWYVCFADNLSSKERMTEDQKFEELRRMVNLLSKIPEGESSRNVTYFPAKPANEVVEAVKDMKEDQKTYEDLYRRFVEDAQKISPTPDDVNFLTYKYFSFIPQETRVEGDMDISLYDHLKVTAMLALSLYDYAKENDLKFESYQEMKSHFENSNVKPFLLVGGDVSGIQNFIANVSSKGALRSYRGRSFFIEILQEVVVDEILDKTGFYRTNVHFIGGGHFYLVLSNTEKVKKALEEIRNELNEWFRNRGLSLHLVIESVEFSVKDVEDMSKVFKKIGEKLNERKYRMYTEKDLEAIFPDDLNLIQEKGNHTCKICGNRVDKLFSIREGEEEIACDFCKEMYELGRELLEESHVYLAERKNGKFEIFKRKFDFSREPGEGFSYKLRRIYEFSEKEKNVRRIQVVTYFKEQEFEKIAEKAPGKKIASLLVDVDNLGKIFLKGLKKKTLSRYSTLSRLMSFFFKERVESIVEGKNVMVIYSGGDDLYLVGGWNDVLDVAKELREAFGRFTTNDFMTFSAGYVITDEKTSMSLIREMSERAESAAKKSGKNSIAFSNRNYYAVKWNTFFEMYNFYQELKEIADKVDRSVIRKALNLTREESPLNKAFLAYIEARENKDEDKRVANLMRENIDHLGENALNVILQFVDLLSRKS
;
A
#
# COMPACT_ATOMS: atom_id res chain seq x y z
N MET A 1 15.66 11.69 -26.63
CA MET A 1 15.08 10.60 -25.81
C MET A 1 15.59 9.29 -26.40
N LYS A 2 16.03 8.33 -25.61
CA LYS A 2 16.44 7.01 -26.16
C LYS A 2 15.20 6.28 -26.68
N ASP A 3 15.35 5.36 -27.64
CA ASP A 3 14.21 4.66 -28.29
C ASP A 3 13.23 4.01 -27.29
N ARG A 4 13.76 3.38 -26.23
CA ARG A 4 12.95 2.72 -25.18
C ARG A 4 12.22 3.74 -24.29
N GLU A 5 12.85 4.86 -23.97
CA GLU A 5 12.22 5.95 -23.19
C GLU A 5 11.07 6.57 -23.98
N GLU A 6 11.28 6.84 -25.27
CA GLU A 6 10.28 7.41 -26.17
C GLU A 6 9.06 6.51 -26.32
N LEU A 7 9.27 5.20 -26.49
CA LEU A 7 8.19 4.23 -26.56
C LEU A 7 7.34 4.22 -25.28
N VAL A 8 7.98 4.26 -24.10
CA VAL A 8 7.26 4.23 -22.82
C VAL A 8 6.51 5.53 -22.56
N VAL A 9 7.15 6.68 -22.77
CA VAL A 9 6.48 8.00 -22.61
C VAL A 9 5.36 8.15 -23.63
N GLY A 10 5.56 7.70 -24.87
CA GLY A 10 4.54 7.65 -25.91
C GLY A 10 3.35 6.79 -25.49
N ALA A 11 3.59 5.59 -24.97
CA ALA A 11 2.53 4.71 -24.47
C ALA A 11 1.78 5.29 -23.26
N LEU A 12 2.46 5.99 -22.34
CA LEU A 12 1.82 6.63 -21.20
C LEU A 12 0.94 7.83 -21.56
N LEU A 13 1.07 8.38 -22.77
CA LEU A 13 0.38 9.61 -23.18
C LEU A 13 -0.42 9.45 -24.48
N HIS A 14 -0.43 8.27 -25.12
CA HIS A 14 -1.09 8.05 -26.41
C HIS A 14 -2.58 8.45 -26.40
N ASP A 15 -3.23 8.25 -25.25
CA ASP A 15 -4.66 8.43 -25.05
C ASP A 15 -5.03 9.75 -24.35
N ILE A 16 -4.08 10.68 -24.19
CA ILE A 16 -4.29 11.98 -23.52
C ILE A 16 -5.43 12.79 -24.14
N GLY A 17 -5.67 12.61 -25.44
CA GLY A 17 -6.75 13.28 -26.14
C GLY A 17 -8.14 13.00 -25.54
N LYS A 18 -8.34 11.89 -24.83
CA LYS A 18 -9.59 11.61 -24.10
C LYS A 18 -9.85 12.65 -23.02
N VAL A 19 -8.81 13.06 -22.28
CA VAL A 19 -8.92 14.10 -21.25
C VAL A 19 -9.17 15.47 -21.89
N VAL A 20 -8.47 15.77 -22.99
CA VAL A 20 -8.64 17.03 -23.73
C VAL A 20 -10.07 17.18 -24.25
N ARG A 21 -10.66 16.11 -24.81
CA ARG A 21 -12.06 16.13 -25.27
C ARG A 21 -13.05 16.38 -24.12
N ARG A 22 -12.84 15.74 -22.98
CA ARG A 22 -13.68 15.94 -21.78
C ARG A 22 -13.54 17.35 -21.19
N ALA A 23 -12.45 18.05 -21.49
CA ALA A 23 -12.24 19.46 -21.19
C ALA A 23 -12.83 20.42 -22.25
N GLY A 24 -13.64 19.93 -23.20
CA GLY A 24 -14.38 20.77 -24.15
C GLY A 24 -13.84 20.81 -25.59
N ASP A 25 -12.93 19.91 -25.97
CA ASP A 25 -12.47 19.80 -27.37
C ASP A 25 -13.35 18.84 -28.18
N ASP A 26 -13.98 19.33 -29.25
CA ASP A 26 -14.88 18.53 -30.09
C ASP A 26 -14.17 17.65 -31.13
N ARG A 27 -12.84 17.78 -31.29
CA ARG A 27 -12.08 16.99 -32.28
C ARG A 27 -11.97 15.53 -31.83
N ARG A 28 -11.66 14.63 -32.77
CA ARG A 28 -11.28 13.25 -32.45
C ARG A 28 -10.08 13.24 -31.49
N HIS A 29 -10.01 12.29 -30.57
CA HIS A 29 -9.01 12.35 -29.48
C HIS A 29 -7.57 12.31 -30.00
N GLN A 30 -7.32 11.59 -31.10
CA GLN A 30 -6.01 11.55 -31.76
C GLN A 30 -5.56 12.91 -32.33
N ILE A 31 -6.49 13.87 -32.46
CA ILE A 31 -6.23 15.24 -32.91
C ILE A 31 -6.25 16.18 -31.70
N ALA A 32 -7.20 16.02 -30.78
CA ALA A 32 -7.30 16.81 -29.57
C ALA A 32 -6.02 16.72 -28.72
N GLY A 33 -5.37 15.55 -28.67
CA GLY A 33 -4.11 15.35 -27.95
C GLY A 33 -2.94 16.22 -28.45
N TYR A 34 -3.01 16.79 -29.67
CA TYR A 34 -2.01 17.76 -30.13
C TYR A 34 -2.03 19.06 -29.32
N ASP A 35 -3.17 19.42 -28.72
CA ASP A 35 -3.24 20.59 -27.83
C ASP A 35 -2.21 20.49 -26.70
N PHE A 36 -2.07 19.31 -26.09
CA PHE A 36 -1.08 19.08 -25.03
C PHE A 36 0.35 19.28 -25.53
N THR A 37 0.72 18.62 -26.62
CA THR A 37 2.10 18.70 -27.15
C THR A 37 2.45 20.08 -27.67
N ASN A 38 1.46 20.87 -28.09
CA ASN A 38 1.63 22.29 -28.44
C ASN A 38 1.85 23.17 -27.20
N LYS A 39 1.10 22.93 -26.12
CA LYS A 39 1.24 23.65 -24.83
C LYS A 39 2.52 23.28 -24.09
N VAL A 40 3.02 22.06 -24.27
CA VAL A 40 4.21 21.53 -23.59
C VAL A 40 5.19 20.94 -24.61
N LYS A 41 5.88 21.83 -25.33
CA LYS A 41 6.71 21.49 -26.53
C LYS A 41 7.73 20.36 -26.35
N LYS A 42 8.24 20.14 -25.13
CA LYS A 42 9.18 19.02 -24.85
C LYS A 42 8.56 17.64 -25.07
N PHE A 43 7.23 17.52 -25.13
CA PHE A 43 6.50 16.31 -25.48
C PHE A 43 6.15 16.22 -26.98
N ALA A 44 6.63 17.11 -27.84
CA ALA A 44 6.36 17.02 -29.29
C ALA A 44 6.87 15.72 -29.92
N VAL A 45 7.91 15.10 -29.35
CA VAL A 45 8.50 13.86 -29.87
C VAL A 45 7.55 12.66 -29.82
N ILE A 46 6.50 12.71 -29.01
CA ILE A 46 5.54 11.60 -28.86
C ILE A 46 4.26 11.77 -29.70
N GLN A 47 4.20 12.81 -30.55
CA GLN A 47 3.03 13.12 -31.36
C GLN A 47 2.55 11.95 -32.23
N ASP A 48 3.48 11.17 -32.78
CA ASP A 48 3.13 10.01 -33.61
C ASP A 48 2.38 8.93 -32.82
N TYR A 49 2.74 8.71 -31.55
CA TYR A 49 2.03 7.77 -30.67
C TYR A 49 0.61 8.24 -30.38
N ILE A 50 0.40 9.56 -30.20
CA ILE A 50 -0.94 10.12 -29.99
C ILE A 50 -1.79 9.99 -31.26
N HIS A 51 -1.20 10.19 -32.44
CA HIS A 51 -1.97 10.26 -33.68
C HIS A 51 -2.28 8.89 -34.30
N TYR A 52 -1.34 7.95 -34.22
CA TYR A 52 -1.35 6.71 -34.99
C TYR A 52 -1.53 5.44 -34.15
N HIS A 53 -1.93 5.54 -32.87
CA HIS A 53 -2.11 4.35 -32.01
C HIS A 53 -3.32 3.46 -32.38
N HIS A 54 -4.16 3.82 -33.36
CA HIS A 54 -5.22 2.95 -33.85
C HIS A 54 -4.80 2.16 -35.09
N GLU A 55 -5.20 0.88 -35.17
CA GLU A 55 -4.88 -0.02 -36.28
C GLU A 55 -5.26 0.54 -37.66
N LYS A 56 -6.39 1.26 -37.75
CA LYS A 56 -6.85 1.91 -38.99
C LYS A 56 -5.90 2.99 -39.51
N ASP A 57 -5.16 3.63 -38.63
CA ASP A 57 -4.25 4.71 -38.96
C ASP A 57 -2.88 4.16 -39.41
N LEU A 58 -2.49 2.99 -38.90
CA LEU A 58 -1.30 2.24 -39.33
C LEU A 58 -1.42 1.67 -40.75
N LEU A 59 -2.62 1.25 -41.16
CA LEU A 59 -2.85 0.66 -42.49
C LEU A 59 -2.81 1.69 -43.63
N LYS A 60 -2.95 2.98 -43.33
CA LYS A 60 -3.09 4.06 -44.33
C LYS A 60 -1.79 4.77 -44.68
N LYS A 61 -0.72 4.57 -43.92
CA LYS A 61 0.57 5.24 -44.10
C LYS A 61 1.73 4.28 -43.83
N SER A 62 2.78 4.38 -44.65
CA SER A 62 4.09 3.84 -44.25
C SER A 62 4.61 4.73 -43.13
N LEU A 63 4.66 4.19 -41.91
CA LEU A 63 5.24 4.87 -40.76
C LEU A 63 6.72 4.49 -40.68
N GLU A 64 7.59 5.50 -40.59
CA GLU A 64 9.02 5.28 -40.36
C GLU A 64 9.29 4.77 -38.94
N ASN A 65 8.40 5.11 -37.98
CA ASN A 65 8.55 4.73 -36.58
C ASN A 65 7.79 3.44 -36.23
N GLU A 66 8.46 2.29 -36.37
CA GLU A 66 7.91 0.95 -36.02
C GLU A 66 7.48 0.84 -34.54
N LYS A 67 8.02 1.68 -33.64
CA LYS A 67 7.70 1.64 -32.19
C LYS A 67 6.22 1.89 -31.91
N VAL A 68 5.53 2.65 -32.78
CA VAL A 68 4.09 2.91 -32.67
C VAL A 68 3.27 1.62 -32.81
N TRP A 69 3.76 0.63 -33.58
CA TRP A 69 3.09 -0.67 -33.74
C TRP A 69 2.95 -1.38 -32.41
N TYR A 70 4.00 -1.41 -31.60
CA TYR A 70 3.98 -2.06 -30.28
C TYR A 70 3.01 -1.39 -29.32
N VAL A 71 2.93 -0.05 -29.34
CA VAL A 71 1.98 0.71 -28.52
C VAL A 71 0.54 0.45 -28.98
N CYS A 72 0.27 0.48 -30.28
CA CYS A 72 -1.04 0.16 -30.86
C CYS A 72 -1.49 -1.26 -30.51
N PHE A 73 -0.58 -2.23 -30.65
CA PHE A 73 -0.89 -3.62 -30.33
C PHE A 73 -1.15 -3.77 -28.83
N ALA A 74 -0.28 -3.23 -27.96
CA ALA A 74 -0.46 -3.27 -26.52
C ALA A 74 -1.74 -2.58 -26.05
N ASP A 75 -2.11 -1.43 -26.64
CA ASP A 75 -3.37 -0.72 -26.33
C ASP A 75 -4.58 -1.60 -26.63
N ASN A 76 -4.56 -2.28 -27.79
CA ASN A 76 -5.60 -3.25 -28.14
C ASN A 76 -5.66 -4.39 -27.13
N LEU A 77 -4.53 -4.93 -26.67
CA LEU A 77 -4.50 -6.00 -25.67
C LEU A 77 -5.07 -5.56 -24.33
N SER A 78 -4.71 -4.37 -23.84
CA SER A 78 -5.34 -3.80 -22.65
C SER A 78 -6.83 -3.56 -22.88
N SER A 79 -7.24 -3.08 -24.05
CA SER A 79 -8.64 -2.76 -24.37
C SER A 79 -9.59 -3.96 -24.53
N LYS A 80 -9.12 -5.22 -24.59
CA LYS A 80 -10.01 -6.39 -24.82
C LYS A 80 -10.93 -6.74 -23.65
N GLU A 81 -10.77 -6.07 -22.52
CA GLU A 81 -11.67 -6.16 -21.37
C GLU A 81 -13.08 -5.62 -21.61
N ARG A 82 -13.29 -4.83 -22.67
CA ARG A 82 -14.57 -4.21 -23.07
C ARG A 82 -15.76 -5.14 -22.79
N MET A 83 -16.67 -4.66 -21.96
CA MET A 83 -17.85 -5.40 -21.51
C MET A 83 -19.09 -5.13 -22.37
N THR A 84 -18.97 -4.30 -23.41
CA THR A 84 -20.04 -3.98 -24.37
C THR A 84 -19.47 -3.70 -25.76
N GLU A 85 -20.30 -3.90 -26.79
CA GLU A 85 -20.06 -3.51 -28.18
C GLU A 85 -20.70 -2.15 -28.53
N ASP A 86 -21.34 -1.47 -27.56
CA ASP A 86 -21.99 -0.19 -27.75
C ASP A 86 -21.04 0.87 -28.34
N GLN A 87 -21.59 1.73 -29.20
CA GLN A 87 -20.87 2.80 -29.87
C GLN A 87 -21.27 4.19 -29.37
N LYS A 88 -22.24 4.29 -28.45
CA LYS A 88 -22.62 5.55 -27.82
C LYS A 88 -21.69 5.87 -26.65
N PHE A 89 -21.33 7.15 -26.53
CA PHE A 89 -20.44 7.66 -25.49
C PHE A 89 -21.12 8.75 -24.67
N GLU A 90 -20.87 8.74 -23.37
CA GLU A 90 -21.21 9.77 -22.39
C GLU A 90 -19.90 10.37 -21.86
N GLU A 91 -19.34 11.36 -22.56
CA GLU A 91 -17.96 11.85 -22.33
C GLU A 91 -17.68 12.27 -20.87
N LEU A 92 -18.69 12.80 -20.18
CA LEU A 92 -18.55 13.25 -18.79
C LEU A 92 -18.85 12.16 -17.76
N ARG A 93 -18.94 10.89 -18.16
CA ARG A 93 -19.13 9.76 -17.23
C ARG A 93 -17.93 9.64 -16.29
N ARG A 94 -18.22 9.42 -15.00
CA ARG A 94 -17.24 9.13 -13.95
C ARG A 94 -16.80 7.68 -13.97
N MET A 95 -15.62 7.43 -13.41
CA MET A 95 -15.09 6.07 -13.23
C MET A 95 -15.95 5.31 -12.24
N VAL A 96 -16.40 4.12 -12.63
CA VAL A 96 -17.12 3.21 -11.74
C VAL A 96 -16.19 2.76 -10.62
N ASN A 97 -16.68 2.78 -9.39
CA ASN A 97 -15.95 2.23 -8.26
C ASN A 97 -15.92 0.70 -8.37
N LEU A 98 -14.79 0.16 -8.84
CA LEU A 98 -14.58 -1.28 -8.95
C LEU A 98 -14.89 -2.01 -7.62
N LEU A 99 -14.56 -1.38 -6.50
CA LEU A 99 -14.73 -1.95 -5.17
C LEU A 99 -16.20 -2.11 -4.81
N SER A 100 -17.11 -1.27 -5.29
CA SER A 100 -18.54 -1.34 -4.94
C SER A 100 -19.21 -2.60 -5.50
N LYS A 101 -18.59 -3.25 -6.48
CA LYS A 101 -19.16 -4.38 -7.25
C LYS A 101 -18.65 -5.75 -6.83
N ILE A 102 -17.67 -5.85 -5.92
CA ILE A 102 -16.99 -7.11 -5.61
C ILE A 102 -17.69 -7.90 -4.47
N PRO A 103 -18.05 -9.19 -4.61
CA PRO A 103 -17.96 -10.03 -5.79
C PRO A 103 -18.97 -9.66 -6.88
N GLU A 104 -18.50 -9.67 -8.13
CA GLU A 104 -19.35 -9.39 -9.28
C GLU A 104 -20.38 -10.51 -9.51
N GLY A 105 -21.63 -10.15 -9.81
CA GLY A 105 -22.70 -11.10 -10.12
C GLY A 105 -23.73 -11.33 -9.00
N GLU A 106 -23.53 -10.75 -7.82
CA GLU A 106 -24.57 -10.71 -6.78
C GLU A 106 -25.48 -9.49 -7.00
N SER A 107 -26.73 -9.76 -7.35
CA SER A 107 -27.75 -8.77 -7.73
C SER A 107 -28.27 -7.97 -6.53
N SER A 108 -27.68 -6.79 -6.26
CA SER A 108 -28.31 -5.60 -5.63
C SER A 108 -27.29 -4.67 -4.97
N ARG A 109 -26.35 -4.08 -5.73
CA ARG A 109 -25.43 -3.09 -5.16
C ARG A 109 -25.58 -1.74 -5.83
N ASN A 110 -25.71 -0.70 -5.01
CA ASN A 110 -25.67 0.68 -5.45
C ASN A 110 -24.27 0.95 -6.01
N VAL A 111 -24.16 0.96 -7.34
CA VAL A 111 -22.93 1.32 -8.01
C VAL A 111 -22.58 2.75 -7.64
N THR A 112 -21.34 2.95 -7.21
CA THR A 112 -20.80 4.28 -6.93
C THR A 112 -19.68 4.61 -7.91
N TYR A 113 -19.26 5.86 -7.93
CA TYR A 113 -18.32 6.41 -8.89
C TYR A 113 -17.27 7.24 -8.17
N PHE A 114 -16.07 7.34 -8.72
CA PHE A 114 -15.06 8.26 -8.19
C PHE A 114 -15.14 9.62 -8.89
N PRO A 115 -15.03 10.74 -8.16
CA PRO A 115 -14.97 12.07 -8.76
C PRO A 115 -13.67 12.23 -9.56
N ALA A 116 -13.73 12.95 -10.68
CA ALA A 116 -12.55 13.19 -11.52
C ALA A 116 -11.66 14.28 -10.91
N LYS A 117 -10.80 13.89 -9.96
CA LYS A 117 -9.89 14.79 -9.26
C LYS A 117 -8.46 14.23 -9.25
N PRO A 118 -7.44 15.08 -9.00
CA PRO A 118 -6.11 14.59 -8.68
C PRO A 118 -6.17 13.57 -7.53
N ALA A 119 -5.30 12.56 -7.58
CA ALA A 119 -5.35 11.42 -6.67
C ALA A 119 -5.34 11.86 -5.20
N ASN A 120 -4.50 12.82 -4.84
CA ASN A 120 -4.39 13.37 -3.48
C ASN A 120 -5.63 14.14 -2.97
N GLU A 121 -6.61 14.41 -3.83
CA GLU A 121 -7.85 15.14 -3.48
C GLU A 121 -9.08 14.21 -3.43
N VAL A 122 -8.93 12.93 -3.76
CA VAL A 122 -10.02 11.95 -3.69
C VAL A 122 -10.14 11.40 -2.27
N VAL A 123 -11.35 11.56 -1.71
CA VAL A 123 -11.68 11.16 -0.35
C VAL A 123 -12.57 9.91 -0.33
N GLU A 124 -13.69 9.97 -1.06
CA GLU A 124 -14.72 8.94 -1.07
C GLU A 124 -15.42 8.86 -2.42
N ALA A 125 -16.17 7.77 -2.63
CA ALA A 125 -16.98 7.58 -3.82
C ALA A 125 -18.31 8.36 -3.72
N VAL A 126 -18.88 8.71 -4.87
CA VAL A 126 -20.13 9.45 -5.03
C VAL A 126 -21.17 8.62 -5.78
N LYS A 127 -22.45 9.01 -5.69
CA LYS A 127 -23.55 8.32 -6.37
C LYS A 127 -23.80 8.82 -7.80
N ASP A 128 -23.42 10.06 -8.08
CA ASP A 128 -23.67 10.70 -9.37
C ASP A 128 -22.72 10.15 -10.44
N MET A 129 -23.31 9.63 -11.53
CA MET A 129 -22.56 9.03 -12.64
C MET A 129 -21.84 10.06 -13.52
N LYS A 130 -22.33 11.30 -13.57
CA LYS A 130 -21.79 12.35 -14.46
C LYS A 130 -20.95 13.36 -13.68
N GLU A 131 -19.90 13.83 -14.32
CA GLU A 131 -19.05 14.92 -13.88
C GLU A 131 -19.40 16.23 -14.62
N ASP A 132 -18.94 17.36 -14.10
CA ASP A 132 -18.97 18.63 -14.82
C ASP A 132 -17.78 18.74 -15.80
N GLN A 133 -18.02 19.28 -16.99
CA GLN A 133 -16.97 19.62 -17.95
C GLN A 133 -15.92 20.55 -17.33
N LYS A 134 -16.35 21.50 -16.50
CA LYS A 134 -15.44 22.44 -15.81
C LYS A 134 -14.43 21.72 -14.91
N THR A 135 -14.80 20.58 -14.34
CA THR A 135 -13.88 19.74 -13.54
C THR A 135 -12.74 19.21 -14.42
N TYR A 136 -13.05 18.74 -15.63
CA TYR A 136 -12.03 18.27 -16.58
C TYR A 136 -11.18 19.42 -17.14
N GLU A 137 -11.75 20.61 -17.35
CA GLU A 137 -11.01 21.82 -17.73
C GLU A 137 -9.96 22.19 -16.67
N ASP A 138 -10.35 22.23 -15.40
CA ASP A 138 -9.42 22.50 -14.29
C ASP A 138 -8.34 21.42 -14.17
N LEU A 139 -8.75 20.14 -14.22
CA LEU A 139 -7.85 19.00 -14.13
C LEU A 139 -6.81 19.03 -15.25
N TYR A 140 -7.22 19.30 -16.49
CA TYR A 140 -6.33 19.38 -17.64
C TYR A 140 -5.39 20.59 -17.55
N ARG A 141 -5.88 21.76 -17.14
CA ARG A 141 -5.04 22.95 -16.93
C ARG A 141 -3.92 22.65 -15.92
N ARG A 142 -4.27 22.07 -14.76
CA ARG A 142 -3.32 21.71 -13.70
C ARG A 142 -2.33 20.63 -14.17
N PHE A 143 -2.80 19.65 -14.95
CA PHE A 143 -1.94 18.66 -15.59
C PHE A 143 -0.89 19.31 -16.50
N VAL A 144 -1.29 20.28 -17.34
CA VAL A 144 -0.37 21.02 -18.22
C VAL A 144 0.66 21.82 -17.41
N GLU A 145 0.23 22.51 -16.35
CA GLU A 145 1.12 23.28 -15.47
C GLU A 145 2.17 22.40 -14.79
N ASP A 146 1.80 21.22 -14.30
CA ASP A 146 2.74 20.29 -13.69
C ASP A 146 3.60 19.56 -14.74
N ALA A 147 3.06 19.26 -15.92
CA ALA A 147 3.82 18.70 -17.04
C ALA A 147 4.95 19.63 -17.48
N GLN A 148 4.78 20.96 -17.35
CA GLN A 148 5.84 21.93 -17.63
C GLN A 148 7.01 21.83 -16.65
N LYS A 149 6.80 21.37 -15.42
CA LYS A 149 7.82 21.29 -14.35
C LYS A 149 8.64 20.00 -14.35
N ILE A 150 8.17 18.94 -15.00
CA ILE A 150 8.85 17.62 -14.97
C ILE A 150 9.82 17.39 -16.13
N SER A 151 10.76 16.46 -16.00
CA SER A 151 11.47 15.94 -17.16
C SER A 151 10.59 14.92 -17.91
N PRO A 152 10.66 14.78 -19.25
CA PRO A 152 9.88 13.81 -19.99
C PRO A 152 10.50 12.40 -19.88
N THR A 153 10.72 11.93 -18.65
CA THR A 153 11.23 10.58 -18.35
C THR A 153 10.06 9.62 -18.09
N PRO A 154 10.23 8.31 -18.32
CA PRO A 154 9.20 7.33 -17.99
C PRO A 154 8.67 7.43 -16.55
N ASP A 155 9.55 7.59 -15.56
CA ASP A 155 9.17 7.62 -14.15
C ASP A 155 8.39 8.90 -13.78
N ASP A 156 8.83 10.07 -14.27
CA ASP A 156 8.14 11.34 -14.02
C ASP A 156 6.77 11.39 -14.71
N VAL A 157 6.70 10.94 -15.96
CA VAL A 157 5.44 10.91 -16.72
C VAL A 157 4.48 9.90 -16.11
N ASN A 158 4.97 8.73 -15.67
CA ASN A 158 4.14 7.74 -14.98
C ASN A 158 3.54 8.30 -13.68
N PHE A 159 4.31 9.06 -12.89
CA PHE A 159 3.75 9.67 -11.68
C PHE A 159 2.82 10.85 -11.98
N LEU A 160 3.08 11.63 -13.03
CA LEU A 160 2.18 12.68 -13.49
C LEU A 160 0.81 12.10 -13.90
N THR A 161 0.81 11.02 -14.69
CA THR A 161 -0.44 10.34 -15.05
C THR A 161 -1.08 9.65 -13.86
N TYR A 162 -0.31 9.11 -12.91
CA TYR A 162 -0.85 8.62 -11.63
C TYR A 162 -1.65 9.71 -10.91
N LYS A 163 -1.05 10.90 -10.75
CA LYS A 163 -1.71 12.02 -10.05
C LYS A 163 -3.01 12.42 -10.73
N TYR A 164 -3.03 12.58 -12.05
CA TYR A 164 -4.17 13.20 -12.72
C TYR A 164 -5.18 12.22 -13.34
N PHE A 165 -4.75 11.02 -13.72
CA PHE A 165 -5.58 10.08 -14.50
C PHE A 165 -6.08 8.88 -13.69
N SER A 166 -5.64 8.73 -12.43
CA SER A 166 -6.05 7.63 -11.52
C SER A 166 -7.55 7.47 -11.33
N PHE A 167 -8.32 8.56 -11.36
CA PHE A 167 -9.77 8.57 -11.13
C PHE A 167 -10.55 9.05 -12.36
N ILE A 168 -9.96 8.90 -13.53
CA ILE A 168 -10.58 9.16 -14.82
C ILE A 168 -10.87 7.80 -15.48
N PRO A 169 -12.07 7.54 -16.01
CA PRO A 169 -12.31 6.27 -16.69
C PRO A 169 -11.59 6.24 -18.03
N GLN A 170 -11.01 5.08 -18.36
CA GLN A 170 -10.34 4.82 -19.64
C GLN A 170 -11.28 5.01 -20.85
N GLU A 171 -12.57 4.75 -20.67
CA GLU A 171 -13.60 4.90 -21.69
C GLU A 171 -14.92 5.35 -21.08
N THR A 172 -15.85 5.77 -21.93
CA THR A 172 -17.07 6.48 -21.53
C THR A 172 -18.31 5.94 -22.26
N ARG A 173 -18.31 4.67 -22.70
CA ARG A 173 -19.49 4.08 -23.36
C ARG A 173 -20.73 4.20 -22.48
N VAL A 174 -21.93 4.28 -23.08
CA VAL A 174 -23.18 4.34 -22.32
C VAL A 174 -23.43 3.01 -21.62
N GLU A 175 -23.27 1.91 -22.35
CA GLU A 175 -23.32 0.56 -21.78
C GLU A 175 -21.96 0.11 -21.20
N GLY A 176 -22.00 -0.87 -20.30
CA GLY A 176 -20.83 -1.48 -19.71
C GLY A 176 -20.25 -0.76 -18.49
N ASP A 177 -19.27 -1.42 -17.89
CA ASP A 177 -18.61 -0.98 -16.65
C ASP A 177 -17.33 -0.20 -16.97
N MET A 178 -17.33 1.09 -16.67
CA MET A 178 -16.18 1.98 -16.84
C MET A 178 -15.32 1.97 -15.56
N ASP A 179 -14.89 0.77 -15.13
CA ASP A 179 -14.24 0.54 -13.83
C ASP A 179 -12.71 0.49 -13.91
N ILE A 180 -12.14 0.81 -15.07
CA ILE A 180 -10.70 0.84 -15.32
C ILE A 180 -10.26 2.28 -15.44
N SER A 181 -9.23 2.61 -14.67
CA SER A 181 -8.62 3.92 -14.70
C SER A 181 -7.88 4.13 -16.01
N LEU A 182 -7.93 5.36 -16.52
CA LEU A 182 -7.08 5.77 -17.63
C LEU A 182 -5.60 5.61 -17.27
N TYR A 183 -5.18 5.90 -16.03
CA TYR A 183 -3.81 5.65 -15.60
C TYR A 183 -3.43 4.16 -15.67
N ASP A 184 -4.25 3.28 -15.11
CA ASP A 184 -3.95 1.85 -15.06
C ASP A 184 -3.88 1.24 -16.48
N HIS A 185 -4.79 1.68 -17.37
CA HIS A 185 -4.74 1.34 -18.79
C HIS A 185 -3.42 1.76 -19.44
N LEU A 186 -3.07 3.06 -19.35
CA LEU A 186 -1.85 3.62 -19.93
C LEU A 186 -0.59 2.92 -19.41
N LYS A 187 -0.55 2.63 -18.10
CA LYS A 187 0.56 1.91 -17.45
C LYS A 187 0.69 0.49 -17.99
N VAL A 188 -0.43 -0.25 -18.09
CA VAL A 188 -0.43 -1.62 -18.63
C VAL A 188 -0.05 -1.62 -20.11
N THR A 189 -0.56 -0.67 -20.91
CA THR A 189 -0.16 -0.51 -22.32
C THR A 189 1.35 -0.29 -22.43
N ALA A 190 1.93 0.62 -21.65
CA ALA A 190 3.37 0.89 -21.66
C ALA A 190 4.21 -0.33 -21.24
N MET A 191 3.76 -1.03 -20.19
CA MET A 191 4.38 -2.25 -19.67
C MET A 191 4.42 -3.36 -20.73
N LEU A 192 3.31 -3.61 -21.41
CA LEU A 192 3.22 -4.62 -22.47
C LEU A 192 3.99 -4.19 -23.73
N ALA A 193 3.88 -2.93 -24.15
CA ALA A 193 4.56 -2.42 -25.33
C ALA A 193 6.08 -2.53 -25.23
N LEU A 194 6.65 -2.13 -24.08
CA LEU A 194 8.09 -2.26 -23.86
C LEU A 194 8.51 -3.73 -23.81
N SER A 195 7.70 -4.58 -23.18
CA SER A 195 8.01 -6.01 -23.07
C SER A 195 8.00 -6.70 -24.45
N LEU A 196 7.07 -6.34 -25.33
CA LEU A 196 7.02 -6.84 -26.71
C LEU A 196 8.20 -6.33 -27.54
N TYR A 197 8.53 -5.05 -27.41
CA TYR A 197 9.64 -4.43 -28.13
C TYR A 197 10.98 -5.07 -27.76
N ASP A 198 11.27 -5.20 -26.46
CA ASP A 198 12.52 -5.81 -25.98
C ASP A 198 12.58 -7.30 -26.35
N TYR A 199 11.45 -8.04 -26.29
CA TYR A 199 11.40 -9.43 -26.75
C TYR A 199 11.74 -9.55 -28.25
N ALA A 200 11.18 -8.67 -29.09
CA ALA A 200 11.47 -8.67 -30.52
C ALA A 200 12.94 -8.35 -30.79
N LYS A 201 13.50 -7.31 -30.16
CA LYS A 201 14.89 -6.91 -30.35
C LYS A 201 15.88 -7.97 -29.87
N GLU A 202 15.65 -8.58 -28.71
CA GLU A 202 16.57 -9.59 -28.15
C GLU A 202 16.50 -10.95 -28.88
N ASN A 203 15.43 -11.22 -29.63
CA ASN A 203 15.30 -12.41 -30.48
C ASN A 203 15.52 -12.11 -31.98
N ASP A 204 16.08 -10.95 -32.31
CA ASP A 204 16.37 -10.50 -33.69
C ASP A 204 15.14 -10.57 -34.64
N LEU A 205 13.94 -10.38 -34.10
CA LEU A 205 12.70 -10.37 -34.87
C LEU A 205 12.55 -9.03 -35.59
N LYS A 206 12.37 -9.10 -36.91
CA LYS A 206 12.06 -7.96 -37.77
C LYS A 206 10.73 -8.20 -38.43
N PHE A 207 9.91 -7.16 -38.45
CA PHE A 207 8.58 -7.20 -39.06
C PHE A 207 8.52 -6.16 -40.17
N GLU A 208 8.08 -6.55 -41.35
CA GLU A 208 7.89 -5.65 -42.49
C GLU A 208 6.57 -4.86 -42.36
N SER A 209 5.64 -5.35 -41.54
CA SER A 209 4.35 -4.71 -41.29
C SER A 209 3.79 -4.97 -39.90
N TYR A 210 2.89 -4.08 -39.46
CA TYR A 210 2.10 -4.28 -38.24
C TYR A 210 1.34 -5.62 -38.22
N GLN A 211 0.79 -6.06 -39.35
CA GLN A 211 0.00 -7.31 -39.42
C GLN A 211 0.88 -8.55 -39.25
N GLU A 212 2.11 -8.51 -39.74
CA GLU A 212 3.10 -9.57 -39.50
C GLU A 212 3.46 -9.66 -38.02
N MET A 213 3.79 -8.51 -37.40
CA MET A 213 4.07 -8.42 -35.96
C MET A 213 2.90 -8.95 -35.12
N LYS A 214 1.68 -8.51 -35.43
CA LYS A 214 0.45 -8.93 -34.76
C LYS A 214 0.26 -10.45 -34.88
N SER A 215 0.37 -11.00 -36.09
CA SER A 215 0.20 -12.44 -36.35
C SER A 215 1.24 -13.28 -35.61
N HIS A 216 2.49 -12.80 -35.52
CA HIS A 216 3.54 -13.46 -34.77
C HIS A 216 3.19 -13.56 -33.27
N PHE A 217 2.83 -12.44 -32.63
CA PHE A 217 2.56 -12.41 -31.20
C PHE A 217 1.20 -13.02 -30.80
N GLU A 218 0.22 -13.08 -31.70
CA GLU A 218 -1.06 -13.75 -31.45
C GLU A 218 -0.95 -15.29 -31.48
N ASN A 219 0.17 -15.82 -31.97
CA ASN A 219 0.45 -17.25 -31.89
C ASN A 219 0.60 -17.69 -30.42
N SER A 220 -0.23 -18.62 -29.98
CA SER A 220 -0.23 -19.13 -28.60
C SER A 220 1.09 -19.74 -28.15
N ASN A 221 1.95 -20.16 -29.08
CA ASN A 221 3.26 -20.72 -28.76
C ASN A 221 4.29 -19.63 -28.42
N VAL A 222 4.02 -18.37 -28.79
CA VAL A 222 4.88 -17.24 -28.47
C VAL A 222 4.46 -16.68 -27.12
N LYS A 223 5.40 -16.70 -26.17
CA LYS A 223 5.21 -16.19 -24.81
C LYS A 223 6.20 -15.04 -24.56
N PRO A 224 5.87 -13.82 -25.00
CA PRO A 224 6.83 -12.71 -24.94
C PRO A 224 6.96 -12.13 -23.54
N PHE A 225 6.12 -12.54 -22.57
CA PHE A 225 6.05 -11.93 -21.25
C PHE A 225 6.46 -12.89 -20.13
N LEU A 226 7.07 -12.32 -19.09
CA LEU A 226 7.29 -12.93 -17.78
C LEU A 226 6.53 -12.15 -16.71
N LEU A 227 5.68 -12.84 -15.95
CA LEU A 227 5.19 -12.34 -14.68
C LEU A 227 6.20 -12.73 -13.61
N VAL A 228 6.91 -11.74 -13.08
CA VAL A 228 7.90 -11.90 -12.01
C VAL A 228 7.20 -11.61 -10.68
N GLY A 229 7.26 -12.56 -9.75
CA GLY A 229 6.80 -12.38 -8.38
C GLY A 229 7.99 -12.39 -7.43
N GLY A 230 8.00 -11.46 -6.49
CA GLY A 230 9.01 -11.37 -5.44
C GLY A 230 8.38 -11.27 -4.06
N ASP A 231 9.06 -11.85 -3.07
CA ASP A 231 8.64 -11.91 -1.67
C ASP A 231 9.86 -11.83 -0.76
N VAL A 232 9.86 -10.88 0.17
CA VAL A 232 10.85 -10.80 1.25
C VAL A 232 10.27 -11.53 2.46
N SER A 233 10.78 -12.74 2.70
CA SER A 233 10.38 -13.58 3.83
C SER A 233 11.15 -13.20 5.10
N GLY A 234 10.51 -13.39 6.26
CA GLY A 234 11.12 -13.13 7.58
C GLY A 234 10.88 -11.74 8.16
N ILE A 235 10.08 -10.90 7.50
CA ILE A 235 9.81 -9.50 7.90
C ILE A 235 9.35 -9.39 9.36
N GLN A 236 8.39 -10.20 9.80
CA GLN A 236 7.83 -10.10 11.16
C GLN A 236 8.91 -10.32 12.23
N ASN A 237 9.69 -11.39 12.10
CA ASN A 237 10.80 -11.68 13.02
C ASN A 237 11.86 -10.57 12.98
N PHE A 238 12.17 -10.09 11.78
CA PHE A 238 13.12 -8.99 11.59
C PHE A 238 12.66 -7.71 12.31
N ILE A 239 11.42 -7.28 12.15
CA ILE A 239 10.92 -6.05 12.76
C ILE A 239 10.78 -6.21 14.29
N ALA A 240 10.32 -7.37 14.78
CA ALA A 240 10.05 -7.60 16.20
C ALA A 240 11.28 -7.70 17.11
N ASN A 241 12.47 -7.94 16.54
CA ASN A 241 13.74 -8.09 17.28
C ASN A 241 14.32 -6.74 17.76
N VAL A 242 13.63 -6.06 18.68
CA VAL A 242 14.01 -4.74 19.24
C VAL A 242 14.23 -4.79 20.75
N SER A 243 15.12 -3.95 21.28
CA SER A 243 15.33 -3.77 22.73
C SER A 243 14.18 -3.02 23.37
N SER A 244 14.04 -3.12 24.70
CA SER A 244 13.05 -2.34 25.48
C SER A 244 13.31 -0.83 25.43
N LYS A 245 14.57 -0.39 25.61
CA LYS A 245 14.96 1.01 25.46
C LYS A 245 15.04 1.40 23.99
N GLY A 246 14.42 2.51 23.60
CA GLY A 246 14.42 2.99 22.22
C GLY A 246 13.66 2.10 21.23
N ALA A 247 12.87 1.13 21.73
CA ALA A 247 12.16 0.11 20.95
C ALA A 247 11.42 0.71 19.76
N LEU A 248 10.71 1.81 20.01
CA LEU A 248 9.81 2.43 19.05
C LEU A 248 10.55 3.00 17.83
N ARG A 249 11.70 3.64 18.05
CA ARG A 249 12.55 4.19 16.98
C ARG A 249 13.15 3.05 16.16
N SER A 250 13.72 2.04 16.81
CA SER A 250 14.28 0.87 16.12
C SER A 250 13.23 0.08 15.33
N TYR A 251 12.03 -0.11 15.90
CA TYR A 251 10.94 -0.83 15.24
C TYR A 251 10.48 -0.09 13.97
N ARG A 252 10.27 1.23 14.06
CA ARG A 252 9.94 2.07 12.90
C ARG A 252 11.06 2.06 11.86
N GLY A 253 12.31 2.23 12.29
CA GLY A 253 13.45 2.21 11.37
C GLY A 253 13.54 0.90 10.59
N ARG A 254 13.32 -0.24 11.24
CA ARG A 254 13.25 -1.55 10.57
C ARG A 254 12.06 -1.67 9.62
N SER A 255 10.90 -1.18 10.02
CA SER A 255 9.70 -1.14 9.18
C SER A 255 9.95 -0.35 7.89
N PHE A 256 10.48 0.87 8.03
CA PHE A 256 10.84 1.73 6.90
C PHE A 256 11.96 1.14 6.05
N PHE A 257 12.95 0.48 6.68
CA PHE A 257 14.01 -0.24 5.96
C PHE A 257 13.44 -1.33 5.06
N ILE A 258 12.44 -2.10 5.51
CA ILE A 258 11.80 -3.12 4.66
C ILE A 258 11.11 -2.46 3.47
N GLU A 259 10.38 -1.37 3.69
CA GLU A 259 9.69 -0.67 2.61
C GLU A 259 10.68 -0.15 1.55
N ILE A 260 11.76 0.52 1.95
CA ILE A 260 12.79 0.99 1.02
C ILE A 260 13.62 -0.15 0.42
N LEU A 261 13.86 -1.24 1.16
CA LEU A 261 14.56 -2.41 0.66
C LEU A 261 13.82 -3.01 -0.54
N GLN A 262 12.49 -3.13 -0.47
CA GLN A 262 11.71 -3.61 -1.62
C GLN A 262 11.87 -2.68 -2.83
N GLU A 263 11.85 -1.37 -2.60
CA GLU A 263 12.03 -0.36 -3.64
C GLU A 263 13.40 -0.46 -4.30
N VAL A 264 14.47 -0.63 -3.50
CA VAL A 264 15.85 -0.84 -3.99
C VAL A 264 15.98 -2.14 -4.76
N VAL A 265 15.36 -3.24 -4.31
CA VAL A 265 15.40 -4.52 -5.03
C VAL A 265 14.72 -4.41 -6.38
N VAL A 266 13.54 -3.80 -6.43
CA VAL A 266 12.83 -3.55 -7.68
C VAL A 266 13.68 -2.67 -8.60
N ASP A 267 14.33 -1.63 -8.06
CA ASP A 267 15.20 -0.75 -8.84
C ASP A 267 16.44 -1.45 -9.38
N GLU A 268 17.06 -2.35 -8.62
CA GLU A 268 18.16 -3.17 -9.13
C GLU A 268 17.71 -4.08 -10.28
N ILE A 269 16.51 -4.67 -10.17
CA ILE A 269 15.94 -5.49 -11.26
C ILE A 269 15.74 -4.63 -12.50
N LEU A 270 15.13 -3.45 -12.34
CA LEU A 270 14.86 -2.53 -13.44
C LEU A 270 16.16 -2.00 -14.07
N ASP A 271 17.15 -1.62 -13.27
CA ASP A 271 18.43 -1.10 -13.75
C ASP A 271 19.24 -2.18 -14.50
N LYS A 272 19.33 -3.42 -13.96
CA LYS A 272 20.02 -4.53 -14.64
C LYS A 272 19.34 -4.95 -15.94
N THR A 273 18.00 -4.91 -15.99
CA THR A 273 17.24 -5.31 -17.18
C THR A 273 17.03 -4.16 -18.17
N GLY A 274 17.15 -2.91 -17.69
CA GLY A 274 16.88 -1.67 -18.40
C GLY A 274 15.41 -1.24 -18.37
N PHE A 275 14.51 -1.93 -17.68
CA PHE A 275 13.09 -1.57 -17.61
C PHE A 275 12.84 -0.33 -16.73
N TYR A 276 11.61 0.19 -16.76
CA TYR A 276 11.20 1.39 -16.01
C TYR A 276 10.11 1.06 -14.99
N ARG A 277 9.78 2.00 -14.10
CA ARG A 277 8.76 1.78 -13.05
C ARG A 277 7.35 1.50 -13.59
N THR A 278 7.09 1.84 -14.84
CA THR A 278 5.87 1.43 -15.57
C THR A 278 5.65 -0.08 -15.55
N ASN A 279 6.73 -0.88 -15.52
CA ASN A 279 6.68 -2.35 -15.55
C ASN A 279 6.47 -2.99 -14.17
N VAL A 280 6.40 -2.18 -13.11
CA VAL A 280 6.04 -2.64 -11.76
C VAL A 280 4.52 -2.69 -11.66
N HIS A 281 3.94 -3.88 -11.66
CA HIS A 281 2.50 -4.05 -11.47
C HIS A 281 2.07 -3.68 -10.05
N PHE A 282 2.80 -4.17 -9.04
CA PHE A 282 2.52 -3.94 -7.63
C PHE A 282 3.79 -4.01 -6.79
N ILE A 283 3.86 -3.22 -5.72
CA ILE A 283 4.87 -3.29 -4.66
C ILE A 283 4.23 -2.91 -3.32
N GLY A 284 4.41 -3.74 -2.30
CA GLY A 284 3.90 -3.47 -0.94
C GLY A 284 3.88 -4.72 -0.06
N GLY A 285 3.92 -4.54 1.26
CA GLY A 285 3.75 -5.61 2.25
C GLY A 285 4.77 -6.75 2.15
N GLY A 286 6.01 -6.48 1.71
CA GLY A 286 7.01 -7.54 1.45
C GLY A 286 6.90 -8.23 0.09
N HIS A 287 5.86 -7.94 -0.71
CA HIS A 287 5.66 -8.52 -2.03
C HIS A 287 5.85 -7.51 -3.16
N PHE A 288 6.23 -8.00 -4.34
CA PHE A 288 6.20 -7.22 -5.57
C PHE A 288 5.88 -8.11 -6.78
N TYR A 289 5.26 -7.50 -7.80
CA TYR A 289 4.99 -8.12 -9.09
C TYR A 289 5.43 -7.21 -10.22
N LEU A 290 6.18 -7.75 -11.19
CA LEU A 290 6.60 -7.05 -12.40
C LEU A 290 6.14 -7.85 -13.62
N VAL A 291 5.90 -7.15 -14.73
CA VAL A 291 5.76 -7.77 -16.05
C VAL A 291 6.92 -7.30 -16.91
N LEU A 292 7.78 -8.24 -17.30
CA LEU A 292 8.99 -8.00 -18.08
C LEU A 292 8.96 -8.86 -19.35
N SER A 293 9.90 -8.64 -20.26
CA SER A 293 10.10 -9.53 -21.42
C SER A 293 10.59 -10.90 -21.00
N ASN A 294 10.11 -11.93 -21.70
CA ASN A 294 10.62 -13.29 -21.57
C ASN A 294 11.93 -13.46 -22.35
N THR A 295 13.04 -13.07 -21.73
CA THR A 295 14.38 -13.19 -22.33
C THR A 295 15.38 -13.76 -21.34
N GLU A 296 16.46 -14.36 -21.87
CA GLU A 296 17.53 -14.92 -21.05
C GLU A 296 18.26 -13.85 -20.23
N LYS A 297 18.37 -12.62 -20.77
CA LYS A 297 18.89 -11.46 -20.04
C LYS A 297 18.09 -11.20 -18.76
N VAL A 298 16.77 -11.17 -18.85
CA VAL A 298 15.88 -10.95 -17.70
C VAL A 298 15.99 -12.10 -16.71
N LYS A 299 15.90 -13.35 -17.17
CA LYS A 299 16.00 -14.54 -16.30
C LYS A 299 17.31 -14.57 -15.51
N LYS A 300 18.43 -14.31 -16.18
CA LYS A 300 19.76 -14.24 -15.55
C LYS A 300 19.86 -13.10 -14.53
N ALA A 301 19.35 -11.91 -14.85
CA ALA A 301 19.36 -10.78 -13.93
C ALA A 301 18.59 -11.08 -12.63
N LEU A 302 17.43 -11.75 -12.72
CA LEU A 302 16.64 -12.15 -11.56
C LEU A 302 17.39 -13.14 -10.66
N GLU A 303 18.07 -14.12 -11.26
CA GLU A 303 18.86 -15.10 -10.51
C GLU A 303 20.07 -14.46 -9.81
N GLU A 304 20.81 -13.60 -10.53
CA GLU A 304 21.94 -12.86 -9.97
C GLU A 304 21.53 -12.02 -8.77
N ILE A 305 20.46 -11.21 -8.91
CA ILE A 305 19.99 -10.32 -7.84
C ILE A 305 19.52 -11.13 -6.62
N ARG A 306 18.80 -12.23 -6.85
CA ARG A 306 18.37 -13.13 -5.77
C ARG A 306 19.58 -13.67 -5.00
N ASN A 307 20.60 -14.14 -5.70
CA ASN A 307 21.79 -14.73 -5.08
C ASN A 307 22.60 -13.66 -4.32
N GLU A 308 22.87 -12.51 -4.96
CA GLU A 308 23.62 -11.40 -4.38
C GLU A 308 22.93 -10.83 -3.13
N LEU A 309 21.61 -10.64 -3.15
CA LEU A 309 20.89 -10.10 -2.00
C LEU A 309 20.79 -11.09 -0.84
N ASN A 310 20.53 -12.37 -1.12
CA ASN A 310 20.48 -13.38 -0.06
C ASN A 310 21.85 -13.59 0.59
N GLU A 311 22.93 -13.51 -0.19
CA GLU A 311 24.28 -13.46 0.36
C GLU A 311 24.51 -12.23 1.24
N TRP A 312 24.07 -11.05 0.78
CA TRP A 312 24.14 -9.81 1.56
C TRP A 312 23.37 -9.89 2.89
N PHE A 313 22.15 -10.46 2.91
CA PHE A 313 21.39 -10.68 4.14
C PHE A 313 22.15 -11.58 5.12
N ARG A 314 22.70 -12.71 4.65
CA ARG A 314 23.46 -13.64 5.49
C ARG A 314 24.74 -13.01 6.05
N ASN A 315 25.47 -12.27 5.23
CA ASN A 315 26.70 -11.61 5.66
C ASN A 315 26.43 -10.59 6.78
N ARG A 316 25.31 -9.88 6.70
CA ARG A 316 24.83 -8.94 7.73
C ARG A 316 24.09 -9.60 8.90
N GLY A 317 23.89 -10.92 8.89
CA GLY A 317 23.14 -11.63 9.92
C GLY A 317 21.68 -11.18 10.01
N LEU A 318 21.07 -10.83 8.89
CA LEU A 318 19.67 -10.43 8.82
C LEU A 318 18.81 -11.67 8.60
N SER A 319 17.80 -11.88 9.44
CA SER A 319 16.83 -12.98 9.32
C SER A 319 15.80 -12.72 8.21
N LEU A 320 16.29 -12.35 7.03
CA LEU A 320 15.50 -12.04 5.84
C LEU A 320 15.94 -12.93 4.68
N HIS A 321 15.00 -13.22 3.78
CA HIS A 321 15.29 -13.96 2.57
C HIS A 321 14.43 -13.48 1.42
N LEU A 322 15.05 -13.20 0.27
CA LEU A 322 14.37 -12.85 -0.96
C LEU A 322 14.04 -14.12 -1.76
N VAL A 323 12.75 -14.29 -2.02
CA VAL A 323 12.18 -15.29 -2.91
C VAL A 323 11.75 -14.59 -4.18
N ILE A 324 12.31 -14.99 -5.33
CA ILE A 324 11.88 -14.51 -6.66
C ILE A 324 11.59 -15.71 -7.53
N GLU A 325 10.43 -15.69 -8.18
CA GLU A 325 9.99 -16.66 -9.17
C GLU A 325 9.40 -15.95 -10.38
N SER A 326 9.28 -16.67 -11.50
CA SER A 326 8.65 -16.15 -12.71
C SER A 326 7.79 -17.17 -13.46
N VAL A 327 6.80 -16.67 -14.20
CA VAL A 327 5.89 -17.45 -15.05
C VAL A 327 5.79 -16.81 -16.43
N GLU A 328 6.07 -17.60 -17.46
CA GLU A 328 5.91 -17.19 -18.86
C GLU A 328 4.44 -17.17 -19.27
N PHE A 329 4.03 -16.15 -20.02
CA PHE A 329 2.67 -16.05 -20.54
C PHE A 329 2.60 -15.40 -21.93
N SER A 330 1.54 -15.72 -22.66
CA SER A 330 1.28 -15.28 -24.02
C SER A 330 0.38 -14.05 -24.05
N VAL A 331 0.24 -13.45 -25.22
CA VAL A 331 -0.73 -12.37 -25.48
C VAL A 331 -2.18 -12.78 -25.15
N LYS A 332 -2.54 -14.05 -25.37
CA LYS A 332 -3.90 -14.54 -25.06
C LYS A 332 -4.18 -14.61 -23.56
N ASP A 333 -3.14 -14.84 -22.76
CA ASP A 333 -3.29 -14.91 -21.29
C ASP A 333 -3.59 -13.53 -20.67
N VAL A 334 -3.29 -12.43 -21.36
CA VAL A 334 -3.57 -11.05 -20.89
C VAL A 334 -5.07 -10.82 -20.66
N GLU A 335 -5.92 -11.51 -21.44
CA GLU A 335 -7.38 -11.44 -21.33
C GLU A 335 -7.92 -12.13 -20.05
N ASP A 336 -7.16 -13.08 -19.49
CA ASP A 336 -7.47 -13.72 -18.21
C ASP A 336 -6.20 -14.16 -17.47
N MET A 337 -5.73 -13.29 -16.58
CA MET A 337 -4.51 -13.50 -15.81
C MET A 337 -4.69 -14.46 -14.63
N SER A 338 -5.89 -15.02 -14.40
CA SER A 338 -6.19 -15.91 -13.26
C SER A 338 -5.19 -17.05 -13.14
N LYS A 339 -4.92 -17.74 -14.26
CA LYS A 339 -4.04 -18.91 -14.29
C LYS A 339 -2.59 -18.51 -14.06
N VAL A 340 -2.18 -17.35 -14.58
CA VAL A 340 -0.81 -16.83 -14.44
C VAL A 340 -0.55 -16.44 -12.99
N PHE A 341 -1.44 -15.65 -12.37
CA PHE A 341 -1.34 -15.25 -10.96
C PHE A 341 -1.42 -16.44 -9.99
N LYS A 342 -2.27 -17.44 -10.30
CA LYS A 342 -2.34 -18.67 -9.50
C LYS A 342 -1.00 -19.42 -9.54
N LYS A 343 -0.43 -19.63 -10.74
CA LYS A 343 0.84 -20.35 -10.91
C LYS A 343 2.02 -19.66 -10.24
N ILE A 344 2.12 -18.32 -10.34
CA ILE A 344 3.21 -17.60 -9.67
C ILE A 344 3.07 -17.70 -8.15
N GLY A 345 1.85 -17.65 -7.61
CA GLY A 345 1.60 -17.86 -6.18
C GLY A 345 2.01 -19.25 -5.70
N GLU A 346 1.69 -20.30 -6.47
CA GLU A 346 2.13 -21.68 -6.21
C GLU A 346 3.66 -21.78 -6.19
N LYS A 347 4.34 -21.26 -7.22
CA LYS A 347 5.82 -21.26 -7.28
C LYS A 347 6.47 -20.52 -6.12
N LEU A 348 5.96 -19.34 -5.77
CA LEU A 348 6.48 -18.56 -4.63
C LEU A 348 6.34 -19.34 -3.32
N ASN A 349 5.18 -19.97 -3.08
CA ASN A 349 4.96 -20.79 -1.90
C ASN A 349 5.87 -22.02 -1.87
N GLU A 350 6.02 -22.74 -2.98
CA GLU A 350 6.95 -23.87 -3.09
C GLU A 350 8.39 -23.43 -2.78
N ARG A 351 8.82 -22.28 -3.31
CA ARG A 351 10.16 -21.74 -3.07
C ARG A 351 10.37 -21.32 -1.62
N LYS A 352 9.33 -20.87 -0.91
CA LYS A 352 9.41 -20.60 0.55
C LYS A 352 9.72 -21.85 1.38
N TYR A 353 9.38 -23.05 0.92
CA TYR A 353 9.81 -24.29 1.60
C TYR A 353 11.26 -24.69 1.29
N ARG A 354 11.89 -24.08 0.28
CA ARG A 354 13.26 -24.37 -0.20
C ARG A 354 14.01 -23.08 -0.50
N MET A 355 14.15 -22.24 0.53
CA MET A 355 14.73 -20.90 0.38
C MET A 355 16.21 -20.96 -0.01
N TYR A 356 16.98 -21.79 0.70
CA TYR A 356 18.42 -21.95 0.51
C TYR A 356 18.74 -22.83 -0.70
N THR A 357 19.72 -22.41 -1.49
CA THR A 357 20.35 -23.25 -2.51
C THR A 357 21.33 -24.24 -1.88
N GLU A 358 21.76 -25.24 -2.64
CA GLU A 358 22.79 -26.20 -2.20
C GLU A 358 24.08 -25.47 -1.78
N LYS A 359 24.53 -24.52 -2.60
CA LYS A 359 25.67 -23.63 -2.29
C LYS A 359 25.46 -22.83 -1.00
N ASP A 360 24.24 -22.35 -0.73
CA ASP A 360 23.96 -21.64 0.52
C ASP A 360 24.06 -22.58 1.72
N LEU A 361 23.56 -23.81 1.60
CA LEU A 361 23.62 -24.81 2.66
C LEU A 361 25.06 -25.25 2.93
N GLU A 362 25.88 -25.46 1.90
CA GLU A 362 27.31 -25.75 2.04
C GLU A 362 28.06 -24.63 2.78
N ALA A 363 27.70 -23.36 2.50
CA ALA A 363 28.30 -22.22 3.18
C ALA A 363 27.85 -22.08 4.65
N ILE A 364 26.62 -22.50 4.98
CA ILE A 364 26.06 -22.42 6.33
C ILE A 364 26.48 -23.62 7.19
N PHE A 365 26.58 -24.80 6.57
CA PHE A 365 26.93 -26.07 7.20
C PHE A 365 28.15 -26.68 6.50
N PRO A 366 29.34 -26.06 6.62
CA PRO A 366 30.54 -26.61 6.00
C PRO A 366 30.93 -27.94 6.66
N ASP A 367 31.43 -28.88 5.86
CA ASP A 367 31.88 -30.20 6.34
C ASP A 367 33.01 -30.09 7.38
N ASP A 368 33.90 -29.10 7.23
CA ASP A 368 34.91 -28.77 8.21
C ASP A 368 34.39 -27.68 9.17
N LEU A 369 34.00 -28.09 10.37
CA LEU A 369 33.53 -27.18 11.41
C LEU A 369 34.58 -26.13 11.85
N ASN A 370 35.87 -26.35 11.56
CA ASN A 370 36.91 -25.34 11.82
C ASN A 370 36.79 -24.13 10.88
N LEU A 371 36.04 -24.26 9.78
CA LEU A 371 35.72 -23.14 8.88
C LEU A 371 34.60 -22.25 9.43
N ILE A 372 33.89 -22.70 10.47
CA ILE A 372 32.92 -21.87 11.19
C ILE A 372 33.73 -20.88 12.06
N GLN A 373 34.09 -19.75 11.46
CA GLN A 373 34.68 -18.64 12.20
C GLN A 373 33.74 -18.21 13.33
N GLU A 374 34.25 -18.11 14.55
CA GLU A 374 33.55 -17.36 15.60
C GLU A 374 33.41 -15.92 15.11
N LYS A 375 32.21 -15.52 14.72
CA LYS A 375 31.92 -14.12 14.37
C LYS A 375 31.96 -13.27 15.63
N GLY A 376 33.10 -12.70 15.95
CA GLY A 376 33.26 -11.68 16.99
C GLY A 376 33.04 -12.10 18.44
N ASN A 377 33.52 -11.24 19.34
CA ASN A 377 33.64 -11.52 20.77
C ASN A 377 32.46 -11.00 21.60
N HIS A 378 31.52 -10.30 20.96
CA HIS A 378 30.40 -9.67 21.65
C HIS A 378 29.06 -10.12 21.06
N THR A 379 28.01 -10.11 21.87
CA THR A 379 26.63 -10.38 21.43
C THR A 379 25.80 -9.11 21.51
N CYS A 380 25.21 -8.69 20.40
CA CYS A 380 24.28 -7.56 20.35
C CYS A 380 23.06 -7.83 21.23
N LYS A 381 22.79 -6.97 22.23
CA LYS A 381 21.64 -7.14 23.15
C LYS A 381 20.28 -6.84 22.49
N ILE A 382 20.27 -6.41 21.24
CA ILE A 382 19.05 -6.05 20.47
C ILE A 382 18.64 -7.17 19.53
N CYS A 383 19.53 -7.58 18.62
CA CYS A 383 19.22 -8.61 17.62
C CYS A 383 19.78 -9.99 17.94
N GLY A 384 20.68 -10.11 18.92
CA GLY A 384 21.32 -11.38 19.28
C GLY A 384 22.50 -11.80 18.39
N ASN A 385 22.84 -11.04 17.35
CA ASN A 385 23.99 -11.36 16.48
C ASN A 385 25.32 -11.21 17.24
N ARG A 386 26.27 -12.12 16.99
CA ARG A 386 27.65 -11.97 17.44
C ARG A 386 28.43 -11.02 16.50
N VAL A 387 29.18 -10.10 17.08
CA VAL A 387 29.87 -8.99 16.39
C VAL A 387 31.20 -8.65 17.06
N ASP A 388 32.12 -8.04 16.30
CA ASP A 388 33.44 -7.62 16.79
C ASP A 388 33.38 -6.38 17.67
N LYS A 389 32.38 -5.52 17.47
CA LYS A 389 32.23 -4.25 18.15
C LYS A 389 30.77 -3.95 18.46
N LEU A 390 30.53 -3.42 19.65
CA LEU A 390 29.25 -2.85 20.05
C LEU A 390 29.30 -1.32 19.99
N PHE A 391 28.12 -0.72 19.87
CA PHE A 391 27.92 0.72 19.83
C PHE A 391 26.83 1.11 20.83
N SER A 392 26.91 2.33 21.35
CA SER A 392 25.82 2.92 22.11
C SER A 392 24.71 3.39 21.19
N ILE A 393 23.45 3.16 21.60
CA ILE A 393 22.25 3.63 20.89
C ILE A 393 22.06 5.14 21.11
N ARG A 394 22.40 5.63 22.31
CA ARG A 394 22.36 7.03 22.72
C ARG A 394 23.73 7.43 23.25
N GLU A 395 24.10 8.70 23.04
CA GLU A 395 25.36 9.23 23.58
C GLU A 395 25.37 9.11 25.11
N GLY A 396 26.48 8.61 25.67
CA GLY A 396 26.66 8.43 27.11
C GLY A 396 26.04 7.15 27.70
N GLU A 397 25.42 6.27 26.90
CA GLU A 397 24.91 4.96 27.34
C GLU A 397 25.89 3.81 27.07
N GLU A 398 25.62 2.65 27.68
CA GLU A 398 26.37 1.40 27.46
C GLU A 398 26.36 0.98 25.98
N GLU A 399 27.48 0.45 25.48
CA GLU A 399 27.57 -0.12 24.14
C GLU A 399 26.87 -1.49 24.10
N ILE A 400 25.69 -1.54 23.48
CA ILE A 400 24.81 -2.73 23.49
C ILE A 400 24.35 -3.17 22.10
N ALA A 401 24.58 -2.34 21.07
CA ALA A 401 24.04 -2.52 19.72
C ALA A 401 25.14 -2.92 18.72
N CYS A 402 24.83 -3.76 17.73
CA CYS A 402 25.65 -3.84 16.53
C CYS A 402 25.47 -2.58 15.67
N ASP A 403 26.33 -2.42 14.67
CA ASP A 403 26.27 -1.39 13.62
C ASP A 403 24.87 -1.27 13.01
N PHE A 404 24.30 -2.37 12.53
CA PHE A 404 22.99 -2.40 11.89
C PHE A 404 21.87 -1.95 12.83
N CYS A 405 21.88 -2.40 14.09
CA CYS A 405 20.85 -2.01 15.05
C CYS A 405 20.93 -0.52 15.39
N LYS A 406 22.14 0.04 15.43
CA LYS A 406 22.36 1.47 15.57
C LYS A 406 21.86 2.22 14.33
N GLU A 407 22.19 1.77 13.13
CA GLU A 407 21.69 2.35 11.87
C GLU A 407 20.15 2.37 11.84
N MET A 408 19.48 1.27 12.21
CA MET A 408 18.01 1.21 12.26
C MET A 408 17.41 2.18 13.29
N TYR A 409 18.07 2.36 14.43
CA TYR A 409 17.64 3.34 15.42
C TYR A 409 17.75 4.78 14.87
N GLU A 410 18.87 5.10 14.22
CA GLU A 410 19.12 6.41 13.61
C GLU A 410 18.18 6.67 12.42
N LEU A 411 17.95 5.66 11.57
CA LEU A 411 17.01 5.71 10.45
C LEU A 411 15.61 6.01 10.96
N GLY A 412 15.16 5.31 12.00
CA GLY A 412 13.89 5.57 12.66
C GLY A 412 13.81 6.99 13.21
N ARG A 413 14.86 7.48 13.89
CA ARG A 413 14.92 8.84 14.45
C ARG A 413 14.82 9.90 13.35
N GLU A 414 15.68 9.83 12.34
CA GLU A 414 15.77 10.84 11.27
C GLU A 414 14.54 10.82 10.36
N LEU A 415 13.88 9.67 10.17
CA LEU A 415 12.63 9.58 9.41
C LEU A 415 11.57 10.57 9.94
N LEU A 416 11.58 10.90 11.22
CA LEU A 416 10.59 11.78 11.82
C LEU A 416 10.86 13.27 11.65
N GLU A 417 11.99 13.67 11.10
CA GLU A 417 12.17 15.10 10.85
C GLU A 417 11.33 15.51 9.65
N GLU A 418 10.31 16.36 9.86
CA GLU A 418 9.42 16.83 8.77
C GLU A 418 10.19 17.51 7.64
N SER A 419 11.37 18.08 7.94
CA SER A 419 12.24 18.69 6.94
C SER A 419 12.89 17.68 5.99
N HIS A 420 12.96 16.39 6.35
CA HIS A 420 13.47 15.34 5.49
C HIS A 420 12.44 14.97 4.43
N VAL A 421 12.51 15.64 3.29
CA VAL A 421 11.62 15.40 2.14
C VAL A 421 12.14 14.24 1.27
N TYR A 422 13.46 14.06 1.22
CA TYR A 422 14.13 13.09 0.36
C TYR A 422 15.01 12.13 1.15
N LEU A 423 15.16 10.91 0.61
CA LEU A 423 16.23 9.97 0.92
C LEU A 423 17.17 9.93 -0.29
N ALA A 424 18.28 10.64 -0.20
CA ALA A 424 19.20 10.90 -1.30
C ALA A 424 20.38 9.92 -1.30
N GLU A 425 20.70 9.37 -2.46
CA GLU A 425 21.84 8.47 -2.61
C GLU A 425 23.16 9.25 -2.51
N ARG A 426 24.10 8.74 -1.69
CA ARG A 426 25.39 9.38 -1.41
C ARG A 426 26.48 8.31 -1.32
N LYS A 427 27.66 8.61 -1.87
CA LYS A 427 28.82 7.69 -1.84
C LYS A 427 29.18 7.20 -0.44
N ASN A 428 29.08 8.09 0.55
CA ASN A 428 29.34 7.81 1.97
C ASN A 428 28.07 8.03 2.82
N GLY A 429 26.89 7.67 2.28
CA GLY A 429 25.63 7.81 3.01
C GLY A 429 25.60 6.95 4.28
N LYS A 430 24.86 7.42 5.28
CA LYS A 430 24.72 6.79 6.61
C LYS A 430 24.01 5.44 6.56
N PHE A 431 23.01 5.29 5.69
CA PHE A 431 22.14 4.12 5.67
C PHE A 431 22.42 3.27 4.43
N GLU A 432 22.97 2.06 4.61
CA GLU A 432 23.18 1.14 3.50
C GLU A 432 22.00 0.18 3.33
N ILE A 433 21.39 0.21 2.15
CA ILE A 433 20.33 -0.69 1.73
C ILE A 433 20.76 -1.28 0.39
N PHE A 434 21.21 -2.53 0.42
CA PHE A 434 21.67 -3.34 -0.71
C PHE A 434 22.40 -2.57 -1.82
N LYS A 435 23.74 -2.53 -1.76
CA LYS A 435 24.64 -1.83 -2.69
C LYS A 435 24.49 -0.30 -2.73
N ARG A 436 23.39 0.27 -2.23
CA ARG A 436 23.13 1.71 -2.22
C ARG A 436 23.24 2.27 -0.82
N LYS A 437 23.70 3.53 -0.73
CA LYS A 437 23.87 4.26 0.53
C LYS A 437 23.12 5.57 0.48
N PHE A 438 22.40 5.89 1.54
CA PHE A 438 21.48 7.01 1.56
C PHE A 438 21.64 7.91 2.78
N ASP A 439 21.26 9.17 2.61
CA ASP A 439 21.07 10.16 3.67
C ASP A 439 19.72 10.84 3.51
N PHE A 440 19.08 11.20 4.63
CA PHE A 440 17.93 12.08 4.56
C PHE A 440 18.34 13.52 4.21
N SER A 441 17.49 14.22 3.46
CA SER A 441 17.78 15.58 3.00
C SER A 441 16.51 16.38 2.71
N ARG A 442 16.66 17.71 2.73
CA ARG A 442 15.60 18.68 2.43
C ARG A 442 15.40 18.91 0.93
N GLU A 443 16.47 18.76 0.16
CA GLU A 443 16.56 18.98 -1.28
C GLU A 443 17.01 17.69 -1.95
N PRO A 444 16.69 17.46 -3.24
CA PRO A 444 17.15 16.27 -3.95
C PRO A 444 18.68 16.20 -3.99
N GLY A 445 19.22 14.98 -3.95
CA GLY A 445 20.65 14.74 -4.12
C GLY A 445 21.15 15.01 -5.54
N GLU A 446 22.47 15.09 -5.72
CA GLU A 446 23.08 15.22 -7.05
C GLU A 446 22.91 13.95 -7.90
N GLY A 447 22.80 12.79 -7.24
CA GLY A 447 22.55 11.49 -7.86
C GLY A 447 21.06 11.14 -7.90
N PHE A 448 20.74 9.91 -7.50
CA PHE A 448 19.36 9.44 -7.37
C PHE A 448 18.78 9.84 -6.01
N SER A 449 17.46 10.05 -5.93
CA SER A 449 16.78 10.30 -4.65
C SER A 449 15.38 9.73 -4.64
N TYR A 450 14.97 9.18 -3.50
CA TYR A 450 13.57 8.92 -3.23
C TYR A 450 12.92 10.14 -2.59
N LYS A 451 11.77 10.58 -3.09
CA LYS A 451 10.93 11.60 -2.47
C LYS A 451 9.88 10.90 -1.60
N LEU A 452 9.94 11.17 -0.31
CA LEU A 452 9.12 10.51 0.71
C LEU A 452 7.94 11.38 1.17
N ARG A 453 8.06 12.69 1.03
CA ARG A 453 7.04 13.67 1.44
C ARG A 453 6.72 14.61 0.30
N ARG A 454 5.52 15.18 0.33
CA ARG A 454 5.05 16.13 -0.70
C ARG A 454 5.18 15.55 -2.11
N ILE A 455 4.90 14.26 -2.24
CA ILE A 455 5.17 13.50 -3.47
C ILE A 455 4.41 14.05 -4.69
N TYR A 456 3.26 14.71 -4.47
CA TYR A 456 2.45 15.33 -5.52
C TYR A 456 2.91 16.72 -5.96
N GLU A 457 3.91 17.30 -5.30
CA GLU A 457 4.55 18.54 -5.72
C GLU A 457 5.65 18.23 -6.74
N PHE A 458 5.63 18.92 -7.88
CA PHE A 458 6.67 18.83 -8.91
C PHE A 458 7.54 20.07 -8.92
N SER A 459 8.83 19.88 -9.16
CA SER A 459 9.80 20.97 -9.25
C SER A 459 10.82 20.71 -10.36
N GLU A 460 11.20 21.77 -11.09
CA GLU A 460 12.24 21.69 -12.12
C GLU A 460 13.63 21.33 -11.57
N LYS A 461 13.82 21.46 -10.25
CA LYS A 461 15.05 21.04 -9.55
C LYS A 461 15.14 19.53 -9.39
N GLU A 462 14.03 18.81 -9.47
CA GLU A 462 13.99 17.36 -9.30
C GLU A 462 14.54 16.66 -10.54
N LYS A 463 15.75 16.11 -10.42
CA LYS A 463 16.37 15.26 -11.43
C LYS A 463 16.60 13.88 -10.82
N ASN A 464 16.29 12.82 -11.56
CA ASN A 464 16.43 11.43 -11.08
C ASN A 464 15.77 11.17 -9.71
N VAL A 465 14.59 11.76 -9.52
CA VAL A 465 13.80 11.60 -8.30
C VAL A 465 12.70 10.58 -8.52
N ARG A 466 12.64 9.57 -7.65
CA ARG A 466 11.55 8.61 -7.61
C ARG A 466 10.63 8.89 -6.44
N ARG A 467 9.33 8.97 -6.70
CA ARG A 467 8.32 9.27 -5.69
C ARG A 467 7.80 7.97 -5.11
N ILE A 468 7.91 7.79 -3.80
CA ILE A 468 7.41 6.60 -3.10
C ILE A 468 6.33 7.04 -2.11
N GLN A 469 5.21 6.32 -2.15
CA GLN A 469 4.14 6.46 -1.17
C GLN A 469 4.53 5.71 0.10
N VAL A 470 4.87 6.43 1.17
CA VAL A 470 5.21 5.89 2.49
C VAL A 470 4.42 6.67 3.54
N VAL A 471 3.74 5.97 4.44
CA VAL A 471 3.05 6.63 5.56
C VAL A 471 4.05 6.93 6.67
N THR A 472 4.33 8.22 6.91
CA THR A 472 5.34 8.65 7.89
C THR A 472 4.77 9.42 9.08
N TYR A 473 3.47 9.28 9.37
CA TYR A 473 2.80 10.05 10.42
C TYR A 473 3.19 9.64 11.85
N PHE A 474 3.46 10.64 12.70
CA PHE A 474 3.73 10.48 14.12
C PHE A 474 3.41 11.78 14.90
N LYS A 475 2.97 11.64 16.16
CA LYS A 475 2.88 12.77 17.09
C LYS A 475 4.04 12.82 18.09
N GLU A 476 4.46 11.66 18.57
CA GLU A 476 5.50 11.49 19.59
C GLU A 476 6.41 10.31 19.24
N GLN A 477 7.63 10.30 19.78
CA GLN A 477 8.65 9.31 19.41
C GLN A 477 8.89 8.23 20.48
N GLU A 478 8.27 8.36 21.65
CA GLU A 478 8.53 7.54 22.83
C GLU A 478 7.20 7.14 23.49
N PHE A 479 7.09 5.91 23.98
CA PHE A 479 5.85 5.40 24.57
C PHE A 479 5.44 6.19 25.81
N GLU A 480 6.42 6.63 26.60
CA GLU A 480 6.22 7.43 27.80
C GLU A 480 5.49 8.72 27.48
N LYS A 481 5.94 9.46 26.45
CA LYS A 481 5.32 10.71 26.01
C LYS A 481 3.92 10.50 25.41
N ILE A 482 3.74 9.41 24.67
CA ILE A 482 2.42 9.02 24.15
C ILE A 482 1.46 8.77 25.32
N ALA A 483 1.90 7.98 26.32
CA ALA A 483 1.10 7.63 27.48
C ALA A 483 0.79 8.85 28.36
N GLU A 484 1.76 9.74 28.60
CA GLU A 484 1.57 10.96 29.40
C GLU A 484 0.45 11.86 28.88
N LYS A 485 0.26 11.91 27.57
CA LYS A 485 -0.80 12.68 26.91
C LYS A 485 -2.14 11.93 26.85
N ALA A 486 -2.15 10.63 27.15
CA ALA A 486 -3.35 9.81 27.13
C ALA A 486 -3.99 9.72 28.53
N PRO A 487 -5.33 9.78 28.64
CA PRO A 487 -6.02 9.60 29.93
C PRO A 487 -5.64 8.27 30.60
N GLY A 488 -5.38 8.31 31.90
CA GLY A 488 -4.99 7.13 32.66
C GLY A 488 -3.61 6.55 32.33
N LYS A 489 -2.78 7.26 31.55
CA LYS A 489 -1.40 6.90 31.16
C LYS A 489 -1.31 5.51 30.55
N LYS A 490 -2.09 5.28 29.48
CA LYS A 490 -2.09 4.02 28.74
C LYS A 490 -1.93 4.24 27.24
N ILE A 491 -1.22 3.29 26.62
CA ILE A 491 -1.09 3.21 25.17
C ILE A 491 -1.99 2.10 24.64
N ALA A 492 -2.35 2.21 23.37
CA ALA A 492 -2.92 1.11 22.62
C ALA A 492 -2.21 0.90 21.29
N SER A 493 -2.30 -0.33 20.79
CA SER A 493 -1.97 -0.68 19.41
C SER A 493 -3.24 -1.05 18.65
N LEU A 494 -3.22 -0.78 17.35
CA LEU A 494 -4.24 -1.21 16.41
C LEU A 494 -3.55 -1.92 15.24
N LEU A 495 -3.89 -3.19 15.05
CA LEU A 495 -3.49 -4.00 13.90
C LEU A 495 -4.72 -4.26 13.04
N VAL A 496 -4.64 -3.95 11.75
CA VAL A 496 -5.72 -4.10 10.77
C VAL A 496 -5.25 -4.91 9.59
N ASP A 497 -6.11 -5.80 9.10
CA ASP A 497 -5.89 -6.64 7.92
C ASP A 497 -7.19 -6.81 7.11
N VAL A 498 -7.13 -6.58 5.80
CA VAL A 498 -8.30 -6.70 4.92
C VAL A 498 -8.78 -8.15 4.79
N ASP A 499 -10.07 -8.34 5.00
CA ASP A 499 -10.67 -9.66 4.99
C ASP A 499 -10.78 -10.22 3.58
N ASN A 500 -10.26 -11.45 3.41
CA ASN A 500 -10.42 -12.24 2.18
C ASN A 500 -9.75 -11.65 0.93
N LEU A 501 -8.75 -10.79 1.06
CA LEU A 501 -8.16 -10.10 -0.10
C LEU A 501 -7.66 -11.07 -1.18
N GLY A 502 -6.97 -12.15 -0.81
CA GLY A 502 -6.56 -13.19 -1.76
C GLY A 502 -7.75 -13.85 -2.50
N LYS A 503 -8.89 -14.06 -1.82
CA LYS A 503 -10.11 -14.57 -2.47
C LYS A 503 -10.75 -13.53 -3.37
N ILE A 504 -10.72 -12.26 -2.99
CA ILE A 504 -11.22 -11.13 -3.79
C ILE A 504 -10.43 -11.05 -5.11
N PHE A 505 -9.10 -11.12 -5.07
CA PHE A 505 -8.27 -11.17 -6.28
C PHE A 505 -8.54 -12.40 -7.14
N LEU A 506 -8.82 -13.57 -6.55
CA LEU A 506 -9.02 -14.82 -7.30
C LEU A 506 -10.45 -15.02 -7.83
N LYS A 507 -11.47 -14.49 -7.16
CA LYS A 507 -12.88 -14.79 -7.44
C LYS A 507 -13.80 -13.57 -7.47
N GLY A 508 -13.35 -12.43 -6.98
CA GLY A 508 -14.17 -11.22 -6.86
C GLY A 508 -14.50 -10.55 -8.20
N LEU A 509 -13.65 -10.74 -9.21
CA LEU A 509 -13.81 -10.18 -10.56
C LEU A 509 -14.33 -11.27 -11.53
N LYS A 510 -15.30 -10.92 -12.38
CA LYS A 510 -15.82 -11.77 -13.45
C LYS A 510 -14.79 -11.92 -14.59
N LYS A 511 -14.34 -10.79 -15.14
CA LYS A 511 -13.19 -10.71 -16.06
C LYS A 511 -11.94 -10.30 -15.29
N LYS A 512 -10.83 -11.02 -15.50
CA LYS A 512 -9.61 -10.94 -14.69
C LYS A 512 -8.42 -10.48 -15.54
N THR A 513 -8.62 -9.37 -16.23
CA THR A 513 -7.59 -8.77 -17.08
C THR A 513 -6.52 -8.09 -16.24
N LEU A 514 -5.34 -7.88 -16.82
CA LEU A 514 -4.22 -7.23 -16.15
C LEU A 514 -4.58 -5.81 -15.66
N SER A 515 -5.33 -5.03 -16.45
CA SER A 515 -5.76 -3.67 -16.09
C SER A 515 -6.69 -3.64 -14.87
N ARG A 516 -7.62 -4.62 -14.75
CA ARG A 516 -8.52 -4.72 -13.60
C ARG A 516 -7.81 -5.15 -12.33
N TYR A 517 -6.84 -6.07 -12.42
CA TYR A 517 -5.94 -6.38 -11.31
C TYR A 517 -5.16 -5.15 -10.87
N SER A 518 -4.58 -4.40 -11.82
CA SER A 518 -3.82 -3.18 -11.53
C SER A 518 -4.69 -2.13 -10.84
N THR A 519 -5.91 -1.91 -11.34
CA THR A 519 -6.88 -0.98 -10.74
C THR A 519 -7.26 -1.39 -9.31
N LEU A 520 -7.58 -2.66 -9.08
CA LEU A 520 -7.92 -3.17 -7.75
C LEU A 520 -6.76 -3.00 -6.75
N SER A 521 -5.55 -3.42 -7.14
CA SER A 521 -4.34 -3.26 -6.32
C SER A 521 -4.04 -1.80 -6.01
N ARG A 522 -4.18 -0.90 -7.00
CA ARG A 522 -3.95 0.53 -6.82
C ARG A 522 -4.96 1.15 -5.86
N LEU A 523 -6.25 0.83 -5.97
CA LEU A 523 -7.29 1.38 -5.09
C LEU A 523 -7.09 0.95 -3.63
N MET A 524 -6.69 -0.30 -3.38
CA MET A 524 -6.33 -0.75 -2.03
C MET A 524 -5.10 -0.03 -1.51
N SER A 525 -4.02 0.00 -2.30
CA SER A 525 -2.78 0.68 -1.92
C SER A 525 -3.01 2.17 -1.65
N PHE A 526 -3.84 2.83 -2.47
CA PHE A 526 -4.23 4.23 -2.29
C PHE A 526 -4.94 4.45 -0.95
N PHE A 527 -5.87 3.57 -0.57
CA PHE A 527 -6.54 3.72 0.73
C PHE A 527 -5.54 3.63 1.90
N PHE A 528 -4.73 2.57 1.95
CA PHE A 528 -3.81 2.36 3.07
C PHE A 528 -2.62 3.32 3.09
N LYS A 529 -2.14 3.77 1.93
CA LYS A 529 -0.97 4.68 1.87
C LYS A 529 -1.33 6.16 1.88
N GLU A 530 -2.53 6.56 1.45
CA GLU A 530 -2.89 7.98 1.30
C GLU A 530 -4.04 8.39 2.23
N ARG A 531 -5.09 7.56 2.34
CA ARG A 531 -6.25 7.91 3.17
C ARG A 531 -5.94 7.78 4.66
N VAL A 532 -5.14 6.79 5.06
CA VAL A 532 -4.73 6.59 6.45
C VAL A 532 -4.08 7.83 7.04
N GLU A 533 -3.18 8.50 6.30
CA GLU A 533 -2.48 9.70 6.78
C GLU A 533 -3.47 10.80 7.19
N SER A 534 -4.49 11.05 6.37
CA SER A 534 -5.56 12.02 6.70
C SER A 534 -6.44 11.62 7.90
N ILE A 535 -6.53 10.33 8.21
CA ILE A 535 -7.35 9.81 9.33
C ILE A 535 -6.60 9.92 10.66
N VAL A 536 -5.27 9.80 10.63
CA VAL A 536 -4.43 9.89 11.82
C VAL A 536 -3.97 11.31 12.13
N GLU A 537 -4.10 12.23 11.17
CA GLU A 537 -3.69 13.63 11.31
C GLU A 537 -4.28 14.29 12.59
N GLY A 538 -3.42 14.95 13.35
CA GLY A 538 -3.78 15.63 14.60
C GLY A 538 -3.85 14.73 15.84
N LYS A 539 -3.89 13.40 15.68
CA LYS A 539 -4.05 12.44 16.79
C LYS A 539 -2.71 12.05 17.42
N ASN A 540 -2.72 11.69 18.71
CA ASN A 540 -1.56 11.18 19.46
C ASN A 540 -1.28 9.72 19.12
N VAL A 541 -0.98 9.47 17.84
CA VAL A 541 -0.65 8.17 17.30
C VAL A 541 0.63 8.24 16.48
N MET A 542 1.17 7.07 16.20
CA MET A 542 2.28 6.88 15.30
C MET A 542 2.01 5.65 14.45
N VAL A 543 2.05 5.85 13.14
CA VAL A 543 1.95 4.76 12.18
C VAL A 543 3.30 4.05 12.12
N ILE A 544 3.27 2.75 12.33
CA ILE A 544 4.46 1.90 12.27
C ILE A 544 4.67 1.39 10.85
N TYR A 545 3.60 0.94 10.21
CA TYR A 545 3.53 0.67 8.78
C TYR A 545 2.08 0.80 8.31
N SER A 546 1.91 1.13 7.03
CA SER A 546 0.67 0.92 6.31
C SER A 546 0.95 0.73 4.83
N GLY A 547 0.52 -0.39 4.25
CA GLY A 547 0.78 -0.64 2.84
C GLY A 547 0.06 -1.86 2.31
N GLY A 548 -0.37 -1.79 1.05
CA GLY A 548 -1.18 -2.85 0.44
C GLY A 548 -2.55 -2.94 1.08
N ASP A 549 -2.66 -3.74 2.14
CA ASP A 549 -3.89 -4.13 2.80
C ASP A 549 -3.79 -4.24 4.33
N ASP A 550 -2.66 -3.86 4.90
CA ASP A 550 -2.42 -3.89 6.33
C ASP A 550 -2.09 -2.50 6.91
N LEU A 551 -2.35 -2.37 8.20
CA LEU A 551 -2.00 -1.18 8.99
C LEU A 551 -1.63 -1.63 10.40
N TYR A 552 -0.53 -1.08 10.90
CA TYR A 552 -0.19 -1.19 12.30
C TYR A 552 0.24 0.16 12.85
N LEU A 553 -0.41 0.57 13.94
CA LEU A 553 -0.13 1.81 14.63
C LEU A 553 -0.18 1.63 16.14
N VAL A 554 0.43 2.58 16.84
CA VAL A 554 0.44 2.68 18.30
C VAL A 554 0.20 4.12 18.72
N GLY A 555 -0.44 4.34 19.85
CA GLY A 555 -0.78 5.69 20.29
C GLY A 555 -1.46 5.72 21.65
N GLY A 556 -1.95 6.89 22.05
CA GLY A 556 -2.81 7.02 23.22
C GLY A 556 -4.10 6.21 23.01
N TRP A 557 -4.50 5.43 24.00
CA TRP A 557 -5.58 4.44 23.81
C TRP A 557 -6.88 5.05 23.25
N ASN A 558 -7.25 6.25 23.72
CA ASN A 558 -8.43 6.97 23.28
C ASN A 558 -8.35 7.38 21.81
N ASP A 559 -7.21 7.92 21.37
CA ASP A 559 -7.01 8.35 19.99
C ASP A 559 -6.94 7.14 19.05
N VAL A 560 -6.35 6.03 19.49
CA VAL A 560 -6.32 4.78 18.72
C VAL A 560 -7.74 4.20 18.56
N LEU A 561 -8.59 4.33 19.57
CA LEU A 561 -10.00 3.92 19.50
C LEU A 561 -10.78 4.77 18.48
N ASP A 562 -10.57 6.09 18.51
CA ASP A 562 -11.16 7.05 17.56
C ASP A 562 -10.67 6.76 16.12
N VAL A 563 -9.37 6.44 15.94
CA VAL A 563 -8.82 5.98 14.65
C VAL A 563 -9.49 4.70 14.17
N ALA A 564 -9.70 3.70 15.04
CA ALA A 564 -10.35 2.44 14.63
C ALA A 564 -11.76 2.68 14.07
N LYS A 565 -12.54 3.56 14.71
CA LYS A 565 -13.86 3.99 14.27
C LYS A 565 -13.80 4.71 12.92
N GLU A 566 -13.00 5.76 12.83
CA GLU A 566 -12.92 6.59 11.61
C GLU A 566 -12.36 5.81 10.42
N LEU A 567 -11.38 4.93 10.65
CA LEU A 567 -10.81 4.06 9.62
C LEU A 567 -11.87 3.13 9.04
N ARG A 568 -12.69 2.49 9.88
CA ARG A 568 -13.73 1.57 9.41
C ARG A 568 -14.81 2.30 8.62
N GLU A 569 -15.21 3.47 9.06
CA GLU A 569 -16.17 4.30 8.35
C GLU A 569 -15.62 4.82 7.02
N ALA A 570 -14.39 5.32 7.01
CA ALA A 570 -13.73 5.80 5.80
C ALA A 570 -13.55 4.66 4.78
N PHE A 571 -13.16 3.47 5.24
CA PHE A 571 -13.07 2.29 4.37
C PHE A 571 -14.43 1.93 3.78
N GLY A 572 -15.49 1.95 4.59
CA GLY A 572 -16.86 1.72 4.14
C GLY A 572 -17.34 2.73 3.10
N ARG A 573 -17.03 4.03 3.27
CA ARG A 573 -17.37 5.08 2.29
C ARG A 573 -16.52 5.03 1.03
N PHE A 574 -15.29 4.51 1.12
CA PHE A 574 -14.40 4.34 -0.03
C PHE A 574 -14.76 3.12 -0.87
N THR A 575 -15.00 1.97 -0.23
CA THR A 575 -15.38 0.72 -0.92
C THR A 575 -16.85 0.72 -1.34
N THR A 576 -17.71 1.35 -0.53
CA THR A 576 -19.19 1.29 -0.65
C THR A 576 -19.70 -0.15 -0.80
N ASN A 577 -19.09 -1.05 -0.01
CA ASN A 577 -19.28 -2.48 -0.14
C ASN A 577 -19.16 -3.20 1.21
N ASP A 578 -20.18 -3.98 1.55
CA ASP A 578 -20.26 -4.75 2.79
C ASP A 578 -19.43 -6.04 2.79
N PHE A 579 -18.97 -6.50 1.62
CA PHE A 579 -18.09 -7.67 1.48
C PHE A 579 -16.62 -7.30 1.65
N MET A 580 -16.25 -6.09 1.23
CA MET A 580 -14.91 -5.53 1.41
C MET A 580 -14.83 -4.99 2.84
N THR A 581 -14.32 -5.81 3.74
CA THR A 581 -14.23 -5.52 5.17
C THR A 581 -12.82 -5.76 5.68
N PHE A 582 -12.53 -5.38 6.92
CA PHE A 582 -11.27 -5.73 7.57
C PHE A 582 -11.52 -6.21 8.99
N SER A 583 -10.60 -7.02 9.48
CA SER A 583 -10.54 -7.45 10.87
C SER A 583 -9.48 -6.62 11.60
N ALA A 584 -9.73 -6.30 12.86
CA ALA A 584 -8.81 -5.50 13.67
C ALA A 584 -8.56 -6.08 15.06
N GLY A 585 -7.32 -5.98 15.53
CA GLY A 585 -6.93 -6.21 16.91
C GLY A 585 -6.60 -4.89 17.60
N TYR A 586 -7.30 -4.60 18.70
CA TYR A 586 -7.08 -3.43 19.54
C TYR A 586 -6.57 -3.87 20.92
N VAL A 587 -5.37 -3.43 21.29
CA VAL A 587 -4.70 -3.89 22.52
C VAL A 587 -4.26 -2.71 23.36
N ILE A 588 -4.71 -2.66 24.62
CA ILE A 588 -4.25 -1.66 25.60
C ILE A 588 -3.13 -2.26 26.46
N THR A 589 -2.05 -1.49 26.64
CA THR A 589 -0.92 -1.88 27.48
C THR A 589 -0.35 -0.71 28.28
N ASP A 590 0.57 -1.03 29.19
CA ASP A 590 1.40 -0.05 29.90
C ASP A 590 2.58 0.40 29.03
N GLU A 591 3.07 1.62 29.21
CA GLU A 591 4.17 2.18 28.43
C GLU A 591 5.48 1.38 28.55
N LYS A 592 5.65 0.60 29.63
CA LYS A 592 6.83 -0.25 29.86
C LYS A 592 6.75 -1.60 29.15
N THR A 593 5.61 -1.92 28.55
CA THR A 593 5.40 -3.21 27.86
C THR A 593 6.31 -3.26 26.63
N SER A 594 7.00 -4.38 26.43
CA SER A 594 7.90 -4.51 25.28
C SER A 594 7.13 -4.51 23.96
N MET A 595 7.72 -3.91 22.93
CA MET A 595 7.10 -3.82 21.61
C MET A 595 6.79 -5.20 21.00
N SER A 596 7.65 -6.19 21.25
CA SER A 596 7.44 -7.57 20.80
C SER A 596 6.18 -8.19 21.43
N LEU A 597 5.96 -7.96 22.74
CA LEU A 597 4.76 -8.45 23.42
C LEU A 597 3.50 -7.71 22.96
N ILE A 598 3.56 -6.38 22.78
CA ILE A 598 2.45 -5.59 22.23
C ILE A 598 2.05 -6.14 20.85
N ARG A 599 3.04 -6.43 20.00
CA ARG A 599 2.80 -6.99 18.66
C ARG A 599 2.16 -8.37 18.73
N GLU A 600 2.70 -9.27 19.56
CA GLU A 600 2.14 -10.62 19.74
C GLU A 600 0.68 -10.57 20.22
N MET A 601 0.38 -9.72 21.20
CA MET A 601 -0.99 -9.50 21.67
C MET A 601 -1.90 -8.95 20.56
N SER A 602 -1.37 -8.05 19.71
CA SER A 602 -2.13 -7.47 18.59
C SER A 602 -2.47 -8.53 17.55
N GLU A 603 -1.55 -9.44 17.23
CA GLU A 603 -1.78 -10.56 16.33
C GLU A 603 -2.78 -11.58 16.90
N ARG A 604 -2.73 -11.84 18.20
CA ARG A 604 -3.74 -12.68 18.88
C ARG A 604 -5.12 -12.05 18.82
N ALA A 605 -5.22 -10.73 19.06
CA ALA A 605 -6.48 -9.99 18.96
C ALA A 605 -7.03 -10.02 17.52
N GLU A 606 -6.20 -9.68 16.53
CA GLU A 606 -6.56 -9.72 15.11
C GLU A 606 -7.03 -11.12 14.69
N SER A 607 -6.32 -12.16 15.12
CA SER A 607 -6.71 -13.56 14.88
C SER A 607 -8.07 -13.90 15.52
N ALA A 608 -8.34 -13.41 16.73
CA ALA A 608 -9.64 -13.58 17.39
C ALA A 608 -10.76 -12.89 16.61
N ALA A 609 -10.52 -11.68 16.09
CA ALA A 609 -11.44 -10.98 15.20
C ALA A 609 -11.74 -11.83 13.95
N LYS A 610 -10.70 -12.30 13.23
CA LYS A 610 -10.89 -13.17 12.06
C LYS A 610 -11.68 -14.45 12.38
N LYS A 611 -11.38 -15.11 13.51
CA LYS A 611 -12.06 -16.34 13.95
C LYS A 611 -13.53 -16.11 14.34
N SER A 612 -13.90 -14.90 14.77
CA SER A 612 -15.30 -14.49 15.01
C SER A 612 -16.13 -14.26 13.72
N GLY A 613 -15.65 -14.77 12.59
CA GLY A 613 -16.30 -14.64 11.29
C GLY A 613 -16.03 -13.31 10.60
N LYS A 614 -14.88 -12.66 10.86
CA LYS A 614 -14.38 -11.46 10.15
C LYS A 614 -15.28 -10.23 10.27
N ASN A 615 -14.92 -9.11 9.63
CA ASN A 615 -15.64 -7.83 9.72
C ASN A 615 -15.88 -7.46 11.20
N SER A 616 -14.81 -7.53 11.98
CA SER A 616 -14.87 -7.42 13.44
C SER A 616 -13.62 -6.77 14.01
N ILE A 617 -13.75 -6.30 15.24
CA ILE A 617 -12.66 -5.81 16.06
C ILE A 617 -12.61 -6.63 17.34
N ALA A 618 -11.40 -6.99 17.78
CA ALA A 618 -11.18 -7.68 19.04
C ALA A 618 -10.38 -6.84 20.01
N PHE A 619 -10.81 -6.82 21.26
CA PHE A 619 -10.20 -6.07 22.35
C PHE A 619 -9.34 -6.98 23.21
N SER A 620 -8.21 -6.50 23.74
CA SER A 620 -7.33 -7.29 24.62
C SER A 620 -7.90 -7.61 26.01
N ASN A 621 -9.20 -7.47 26.24
CA ASN A 621 -9.83 -7.85 27.49
C ASN A 621 -9.94 -9.38 27.59
N ARG A 622 -9.49 -9.96 28.71
CA ARG A 622 -9.62 -11.39 29.04
C ARG A 622 -9.11 -12.30 27.91
N ASN A 623 -10.01 -12.96 27.19
CA ASN A 623 -9.75 -13.93 26.14
C ASN A 623 -9.88 -13.34 24.73
N TYR A 624 -9.59 -12.04 24.57
CA TYR A 624 -9.73 -11.31 23.31
C TYR A 624 -11.18 -11.23 22.82
N TYR A 625 -12.01 -10.40 23.48
CA TYR A 625 -13.42 -10.27 23.11
C TYR A 625 -13.56 -9.63 21.73
N ALA A 626 -14.12 -10.39 20.79
CA ALA A 626 -14.35 -9.96 19.42
C ALA A 626 -15.82 -9.59 19.20
N VAL A 627 -16.05 -8.44 18.55
CA VAL A 627 -17.38 -7.93 18.18
C VAL A 627 -17.41 -7.52 16.72
N LYS A 628 -18.58 -7.61 16.09
CA LYS A 628 -18.78 -7.07 14.74
C LYS A 628 -18.64 -5.55 14.75
N TRP A 629 -18.23 -4.96 13.62
CA TRP A 629 -18.10 -3.50 13.51
C TRP A 629 -19.38 -2.74 13.84
N ASN A 630 -20.56 -3.28 13.49
CA ASN A 630 -21.84 -2.64 13.84
C ASN A 630 -22.02 -2.54 15.36
N THR A 631 -21.78 -3.64 16.09
CA THR A 631 -21.80 -3.66 17.55
C THR A 631 -20.72 -2.74 18.13
N PHE A 632 -19.53 -2.68 17.51
CA PHE A 632 -18.51 -1.71 17.92
C PHE A 632 -18.98 -0.26 17.79
N PHE A 633 -19.70 0.11 16.73
CA PHE A 633 -20.24 1.47 16.61
C PHE A 633 -21.26 1.79 17.70
N GLU A 634 -22.12 0.83 18.06
CA GLU A 634 -23.04 0.96 19.21
C GLU A 634 -22.25 1.14 20.52
N MET A 635 -21.24 0.30 20.76
CA MET A 635 -20.34 0.41 21.91
C MET A 635 -19.62 1.77 21.95
N TYR A 636 -19.13 2.26 20.81
CA TYR A 636 -18.42 3.53 20.71
C TYR A 636 -19.35 4.71 20.99
N ASN A 637 -20.57 4.71 20.44
CA ASN A 637 -21.56 5.75 20.71
C ASN A 637 -21.91 5.81 22.21
N PHE A 638 -22.10 4.65 22.83
CA PHE A 638 -22.36 4.57 24.27
C PHE A 638 -21.15 5.02 25.11
N TYR A 639 -19.94 4.65 24.70
CA TYR A 639 -18.71 5.17 25.30
C TYR A 639 -18.63 6.70 25.22
N GLN A 640 -19.02 7.33 24.11
CA GLN A 640 -19.01 8.79 23.99
C GLN A 640 -20.01 9.44 24.96
N GLU A 641 -21.20 8.87 25.15
CA GLU A 641 -22.16 9.39 26.15
C GLU A 641 -21.56 9.33 27.57
N LEU A 642 -20.92 8.21 27.94
CA LEU A 642 -20.29 8.08 29.26
C LEU A 642 -19.06 8.97 29.41
N LYS A 643 -18.31 9.22 28.34
CA LYS A 643 -17.13 10.09 28.34
C LYS A 643 -17.48 11.51 28.77
N GLU A 644 -18.67 12.03 28.42
CA GLU A 644 -19.13 13.38 28.80
C GLU A 644 -19.39 13.56 30.31
N ILE A 645 -19.58 12.46 31.04
CA ILE A 645 -19.84 12.46 32.49
C ILE A 645 -18.73 11.79 33.30
N ALA A 646 -17.77 11.14 32.66
CA ALA A 646 -16.74 10.32 33.31
C ALA A 646 -15.87 11.10 34.31
N ASP A 647 -15.65 12.40 34.08
CA ASP A 647 -14.89 13.29 34.95
C ASP A 647 -15.68 13.75 36.19
N LYS A 648 -17.02 13.66 36.13
CA LYS A 648 -17.93 14.04 37.20
C LYS A 648 -18.34 12.86 38.07
N VAL A 649 -18.20 11.63 37.60
CA VAL A 649 -18.66 10.43 38.31
C VAL A 649 -17.62 9.98 39.35
N ASP A 650 -18.08 9.56 40.52
CA ASP A 650 -17.20 8.92 41.51
C ASP A 650 -16.68 7.59 40.94
N ARG A 651 -15.36 7.49 40.82
CA ARG A 651 -14.68 6.30 40.28
C ARG A 651 -15.09 4.99 40.95
N SER A 652 -15.49 5.02 42.23
CA SER A 652 -15.99 3.83 42.93
C SER A 652 -17.26 3.26 42.30
N VAL A 653 -18.15 4.10 41.76
CA VAL A 653 -19.38 3.69 41.07
C VAL A 653 -19.04 2.96 39.77
N ILE A 654 -18.11 3.53 38.98
CA ILE A 654 -17.58 2.90 37.76
C ILE A 654 -16.97 1.53 38.10
N ARG A 655 -16.19 1.44 39.18
CA ARG A 655 -15.57 0.17 39.60
C ARG A 655 -16.57 -0.87 40.09
N LYS A 656 -17.64 -0.47 40.79
CA LYS A 656 -18.74 -1.38 41.17
C LYS A 656 -19.39 -1.96 39.92
N ALA A 657 -19.78 -1.10 38.96
CA ALA A 657 -20.37 -1.54 37.70
C ALA A 657 -19.43 -2.44 36.89
N LEU A 658 -18.13 -2.09 36.82
CA LEU A 658 -17.11 -2.87 36.13
C LEU A 658 -16.94 -4.27 36.73
N ASN A 659 -17.07 -4.41 38.05
CA ASN A 659 -17.00 -5.71 38.72
C ASN A 659 -18.24 -6.57 38.46
N LEU A 660 -19.43 -5.97 38.35
CA LEU A 660 -20.67 -6.68 38.03
C LEU A 660 -20.63 -7.23 36.60
N THR A 661 -20.15 -6.44 35.64
CA THR A 661 -20.06 -6.85 34.22
C THR A 661 -18.93 -7.84 33.94
N ARG A 662 -18.25 -8.36 34.97
CA ARG A 662 -17.25 -9.41 34.81
C ARG A 662 -17.90 -10.75 34.48
N GLU A 663 -19.08 -11.06 34.97
CA GLU A 663 -19.68 -12.35 34.68
C GLU A 663 -21.13 -12.12 34.31
N GLU A 664 -21.61 -12.85 33.30
CA GLU A 664 -23.01 -12.80 32.92
C GLU A 664 -23.84 -13.33 34.08
N SER A 665 -24.78 -12.52 34.55
CA SER A 665 -25.60 -12.87 35.70
C SER A 665 -26.93 -12.12 35.64
N PRO A 666 -28.06 -12.83 35.79
CA PRO A 666 -29.38 -12.18 35.83
C PRO A 666 -29.52 -11.22 37.01
N LEU A 667 -28.65 -11.32 38.04
CA LEU A 667 -28.64 -10.42 39.19
C LEU A 667 -27.96 -9.07 38.91
N ASN A 668 -27.15 -8.96 37.86
CA ASN A 668 -26.40 -7.74 37.55
C ASN A 668 -27.32 -6.53 37.40
N LYS A 669 -28.47 -6.71 36.73
CA LYS A 669 -29.47 -5.66 36.54
C LYS A 669 -30.06 -5.17 37.87
N ALA A 670 -30.32 -6.09 38.80
CA ALA A 670 -30.80 -5.76 40.14
C ALA A 670 -29.75 -5.02 40.97
N PHE A 671 -28.47 -5.43 40.88
CA PHE A 671 -27.38 -4.72 41.56
C PHE A 671 -27.14 -3.32 41.00
N LEU A 672 -27.27 -3.12 39.69
CA LEU A 672 -27.19 -1.78 39.08
C LEU A 672 -28.33 -0.88 39.55
N ALA A 673 -29.56 -1.39 39.66
CA ALA A 673 -30.68 -0.66 40.24
C ALA A 673 -30.43 -0.29 41.72
N TYR A 674 -29.81 -1.19 42.47
CA TYR A 674 -29.42 -0.91 43.86
C TYR A 674 -28.35 0.19 43.96
N ILE A 675 -27.35 0.20 43.07
CA ILE A 675 -26.35 1.27 43.01
C ILE A 675 -27.04 2.59 42.68
N GLU A 676 -27.87 2.62 41.64
CA GLU A 676 -28.66 3.80 41.24
C GLU A 676 -29.48 4.37 42.41
N ALA A 677 -30.17 3.52 43.18
CA ALA A 677 -30.99 3.96 44.31
C ALA A 677 -30.16 4.47 45.52
N ARG A 678 -28.89 4.06 45.63
CA ARG A 678 -28.04 4.36 46.79
C ARG A 678 -27.20 5.63 46.63
N GLU A 679 -26.79 5.96 45.41
CA GLU A 679 -25.93 7.12 45.17
C GLU A 679 -26.74 8.43 45.25
N ASN A 680 -26.17 9.48 45.83
CA ASN A 680 -26.87 10.76 46.00
C ASN A 680 -26.65 11.72 44.83
N LYS A 681 -25.52 11.60 44.14
CA LYS A 681 -25.12 12.47 43.03
C LYS A 681 -25.79 12.01 41.73
N ASP A 682 -26.37 12.95 41.00
CA ASP A 682 -27.18 12.62 39.82
C ASP A 682 -26.34 11.99 38.69
N GLU A 683 -25.08 12.39 38.52
CA GLU A 683 -24.18 11.77 37.55
C GLU A 683 -23.85 10.31 37.90
N ASP A 684 -23.69 9.99 39.19
CA ASP A 684 -23.42 8.64 39.67
C ASP A 684 -24.62 7.71 39.45
N LYS A 685 -25.84 8.22 39.75
CA LYS A 685 -27.09 7.53 39.43
C LYS A 685 -27.20 7.28 37.93
N ARG A 686 -26.88 8.29 37.12
CA ARG A 686 -26.99 8.22 35.66
C ARG A 686 -26.12 7.11 35.08
N VAL A 687 -24.89 6.92 35.55
CA VAL A 687 -24.04 5.80 35.09
C VAL A 687 -24.68 4.45 35.40
N ALA A 688 -25.16 4.25 36.63
CA ALA A 688 -25.80 2.99 37.02
C ALA A 688 -27.08 2.72 36.20
N ASN A 689 -27.90 3.76 35.97
CA ASN A 689 -29.08 3.65 35.13
C ASN A 689 -28.72 3.30 33.67
N LEU A 690 -27.79 4.03 33.06
CA LEU A 690 -27.35 3.79 31.69
C LEU A 690 -26.81 2.37 31.50
N MET A 691 -26.03 1.85 32.46
CA MET A 691 -25.58 0.45 32.42
C MET A 691 -26.76 -0.52 32.49
N ARG A 692 -27.74 -0.25 33.36
CA ARG A 692 -28.91 -1.09 33.57
C ARG A 692 -29.81 -1.16 32.34
N GLU A 693 -29.95 -0.04 31.62
CA GLU A 693 -30.75 0.06 30.40
C GLU A 693 -30.10 -0.63 29.21
N ASN A 694 -28.76 -0.63 29.15
CA ASN A 694 -28.02 -1.17 28.01
C ASN A 694 -27.52 -2.62 28.19
N ILE A 695 -27.65 -3.22 29.38
CA ILE A 695 -27.15 -4.57 29.67
C ILE A 695 -27.78 -5.63 28.77
N ASP A 696 -29.09 -5.56 28.53
CA ASP A 696 -29.80 -6.53 27.70
C ASP A 696 -29.51 -6.33 26.20
N HIS A 697 -29.14 -5.11 25.80
CA HIS A 697 -28.88 -4.74 24.40
C HIS A 697 -27.44 -5.04 23.97
N LEU A 698 -26.45 -4.56 24.74
CA LEU A 698 -25.03 -4.69 24.42
C LEU A 698 -24.40 -5.96 25.05
N GLY A 699 -24.96 -6.45 26.14
CA GLY A 699 -24.40 -7.56 26.92
C GLY A 699 -23.27 -7.14 27.86
N GLU A 700 -23.03 -7.94 28.89
CA GLU A 700 -22.06 -7.65 29.94
C GLU A 700 -20.62 -7.51 29.43
N ASN A 701 -20.21 -8.35 28.48
CA ASN A 701 -18.85 -8.31 27.95
C ASN A 701 -18.53 -6.98 27.23
N ALA A 702 -19.48 -6.46 26.45
CA ALA A 702 -19.34 -5.18 25.77
C ALA A 702 -19.34 -4.01 26.78
N LEU A 703 -20.28 -4.02 27.73
CA LEU A 703 -20.29 -3.05 28.83
C LEU A 703 -19.00 -3.08 29.64
N ASN A 704 -18.42 -4.26 29.86
CA ASN A 704 -17.18 -4.41 30.59
C ASN A 704 -16.02 -3.70 29.87
N VAL A 705 -15.91 -3.84 28.55
CA VAL A 705 -14.90 -3.12 27.74
C VAL A 705 -15.09 -1.61 27.86
N ILE A 706 -16.33 -1.13 27.71
CA ILE A 706 -16.64 0.30 27.78
C ILE A 706 -16.30 0.86 29.16
N LEU A 707 -16.68 0.16 30.24
CA LEU A 707 -16.37 0.57 31.61
C LEU A 707 -14.86 0.59 31.91
N GLN A 708 -14.05 -0.22 31.23
CA GLN A 708 -12.59 -0.11 31.33
C GLN A 708 -12.08 1.20 30.73
N PHE A 709 -12.61 1.62 29.58
CA PHE A 709 -12.30 2.93 28.98
C PHE A 709 -12.73 4.08 29.87
N VAL A 710 -13.95 4.01 30.43
CA VAL A 710 -14.46 5.02 31.36
C VAL A 710 -13.64 5.06 32.66
N ASP A 711 -13.20 3.93 33.21
CA ASP A 711 -12.27 3.91 34.35
C ASP A 711 -10.96 4.63 34.02
N LEU A 712 -10.41 4.45 32.81
CA LEU A 712 -9.18 5.13 32.37
C LEU A 712 -9.38 6.65 32.29
N LEU A 713 -10.52 7.12 31.79
CA LEU A 713 -10.86 8.55 31.76
C LEU A 713 -10.96 9.15 33.17
N SER A 714 -11.51 8.39 34.13
CA SER A 714 -11.70 8.86 35.52
C SER A 714 -10.42 8.89 36.36
N ARG A 715 -9.30 8.38 35.86
CA ARG A 715 -8.01 8.43 36.55
C ARG A 715 -7.45 9.85 36.45
N LYS A 716 -7.46 10.57 37.57
CA LYS A 716 -6.77 11.86 37.69
C LYS A 716 -5.29 11.69 37.31
N SER A 717 -4.80 12.60 36.46
CA SER A 717 -3.45 12.63 35.89
C SER A 717 -2.34 12.80 36.91
#